data_AF-A0A931M7A0-F1
#
_entry.id   AF-A0A931M7A0-F1
#
_cell.length_a   1.000
_cell.length_b   1.000
_cell.length_c   1.000
_cell.angle_alpha   90.00
_cell.angle_beta   90.00
_cell.angle_gamma   90.00
#
_symmetry.space_group_name_H-M   'P 1'
#
loop_
_entity.id
_entity.type
_entity.pdbx_description
1 polymer ?
#
loop_
_entity_poly.entity_id
_entity_poly.type
_entity_poly.pdbx_seq_one_letter_code
_entity_poly.pdbx_strand_id
1 'polypeptide(L)'
;MHISTFVKTLMGKLFAFTKTTAYLPIPATTILQPVPAAVTHNTPQALLHTTKTTVMANFYTTRKNYFSAFIILLCSLLLLNVQGWGQVVWTGTGSNAAWLTTTNWQGGAVPTSTQIAQFTTANSTGNTIGINMNTAGGTQQVGAIEFANTRTAGMTIGNSSTTVNGTFQINGTTVNSVANVILRNNSTQLLTLQNTPTGSGTQTMSVTLGNATDNIINIEGSGGITINSIIVGSTRKLTKAGTGSGILQLTGANTYTGLTTVNGGTLQLNKAGGGTLPSTNDITVTSGTLRISTNQTLNNLTVANGATLTVDAGVTLTINGTYSVAQTSDIGTGTIQINGSLKIEQGGYPGNTGTFSYGASGTLIFNNSSGSYGVGNNPYWPTTNGPVNVTVAGAGGITMNVARTVSGTFQTAAGVVNGNNLTLNGTAQINAGGFFTGSPTYGASSTLVYNSGSVYGNGDEWTGAGANTTPVAGSGVPANVTTNAGSGVSLAGNRGIPGNILINGSLSLNAGDLYLGGNYTYNGTAINNNGKAVFFVNNAAIQTINASGGTAFFDYLIINKTTGTVRISSSPATDVTINTNSGNVLQLFDAGTLDLNGRSLNLNNDGGNIYVSGGTRTITSSVSGGKLNINGYKTVANNAGVGSLQFTGSATVNLNNGFDCGVSSSIRLTTFTGASILQVNAGGYINNNSPIYGAASTLVYNSGGTYGAGLEWAGNAVSAGYQVPAYVTI
;
A
#
# COMPACT_ATOMS: atom_id res chain seq x y z
N MET A 1 8.34 40.78 -14.36
CA MET A 1 8.19 40.09 -15.67
C MET A 1 8.29 41.03 -16.88
N HIS A 2 8.06 42.35 -16.77
CA HIS A 2 7.99 43.25 -17.95
C HIS A 2 9.34 43.76 -18.54
N ILE A 3 10.48 43.60 -17.86
CA ILE A 3 11.78 44.17 -18.33
C ILE A 3 12.59 43.19 -19.20
N SER A 4 12.45 41.87 -19.00
CA SER A 4 13.23 40.84 -19.73
C SER A 4 12.88 40.78 -21.21
N THR A 5 11.59 40.90 -21.55
CA THR A 5 11.10 40.83 -22.93
C THR A 5 11.52 42.06 -23.75
N PHE A 6 11.57 43.24 -23.11
CA PHE A 6 12.00 44.48 -23.76
C PHE A 6 13.50 44.46 -24.07
N VAL A 7 14.33 44.02 -23.12
CA VAL A 7 15.79 43.93 -23.30
C VAL A 7 16.18 42.85 -24.33
N LYS A 8 15.51 41.70 -24.35
CA LYS A 8 15.74 40.66 -25.38
C LYS A 8 15.33 41.13 -26.78
N THR A 9 14.23 41.86 -26.90
CA THR A 9 13.76 42.39 -28.19
C THR A 9 14.70 43.49 -28.72
N LEU A 10 15.26 44.32 -27.81
CA LEU A 10 16.19 45.37 -28.17
C LEU A 10 17.58 44.80 -28.55
N MET A 11 18.08 43.81 -27.81
CA MET A 11 19.35 43.14 -28.14
C MET A 11 19.26 42.29 -29.42
N GLY A 12 18.12 41.63 -29.67
CA GLY A 12 17.88 40.91 -30.93
C GLY A 12 17.87 41.82 -32.15
N LYS A 13 17.33 43.04 -32.02
CA LYS A 13 17.36 44.06 -33.09
C LYS A 13 18.75 44.68 -33.29
N LEU A 14 19.56 44.77 -32.22
CA LEU A 14 20.94 45.29 -32.30
C LEU A 14 21.90 44.28 -32.96
N PHE A 15 21.71 42.97 -32.72
CA PHE A 15 22.49 41.90 -33.37
C PHE A 15 22.13 41.67 -34.85
N ALA A 16 20.88 41.96 -35.25
CA ALA A 16 20.48 41.88 -36.65
C ALA A 16 21.20 42.91 -37.55
N PHE A 17 21.67 44.02 -36.97
CA PHE A 17 22.34 45.11 -37.70
C PHE A 17 23.85 44.92 -37.88
N THR A 18 24.49 44.00 -37.13
CA THR A 18 25.92 43.69 -37.29
C THR A 18 26.17 42.52 -38.25
N LYS A 19 25.13 41.84 -38.75
CA LYS A 19 25.25 40.61 -39.56
C LYS A 19 24.66 40.68 -40.97
N THR A 20 24.50 41.86 -41.55
CA THR A 20 24.05 42.05 -42.95
C THR A 20 25.15 42.65 -43.82
N THR A 21 26.15 41.86 -44.15
CA THR A 21 26.81 41.90 -45.46
C THR A 21 26.13 40.84 -46.32
N ALA A 22 24.92 41.13 -46.80
CA ALA A 22 24.24 40.31 -47.79
C ALA A 22 23.98 41.17 -49.03
N TYR A 23 24.70 40.82 -50.09
CA TYR A 23 24.51 41.24 -51.47
C TYR A 23 23.02 41.35 -51.84
N LEU A 24 22.64 42.45 -52.49
CA LEU A 24 21.41 42.50 -53.28
C LEU A 24 21.52 41.50 -54.44
N PRO A 25 20.51 40.66 -54.72
CA PRO A 25 20.54 39.76 -55.87
C PRO A 25 20.20 40.52 -57.16
N ILE A 26 21.07 40.41 -58.15
CA ILE A 26 20.77 40.72 -59.56
C ILE A 26 20.37 39.39 -60.23
N PRO A 27 19.29 39.30 -61.03
CA PRO A 27 18.81 38.03 -61.61
C PRO A 27 19.75 37.50 -62.70
N ALA A 28 19.83 36.18 -62.80
CA ALA A 28 20.78 35.46 -63.65
C ALA A 28 20.39 35.43 -65.15
N THR A 29 21.41 35.69 -65.98
CA THR A 29 21.75 35.03 -67.26
C THR A 29 20.67 34.82 -68.33
N THR A 30 20.75 35.57 -69.44
CA THR A 30 20.86 34.98 -70.80
C THR A 30 21.42 36.02 -71.81
N ILE A 31 22.11 35.52 -72.83
CA ILE A 31 22.53 36.13 -74.11
C ILE A 31 24.03 36.49 -74.23
N LEU A 32 24.61 35.84 -75.24
CA LEU A 32 25.98 35.84 -75.76
C LEU A 32 26.44 37.21 -76.30
N GLN A 33 27.77 37.37 -76.40
CA GLN A 33 28.57 38.41 -77.09
C GLN A 33 28.06 38.85 -78.49
N PRO A 34 28.61 39.90 -79.16
CA PRO A 34 29.71 40.82 -78.81
C PRO A 34 29.39 42.34 -78.98
N VAL A 35 30.24 43.22 -78.46
CA VAL A 35 30.31 44.64 -78.88
C VAL A 35 31.48 44.83 -79.85
N PRO A 36 31.29 45.49 -81.01
CA PRO A 36 32.39 46.10 -81.75
C PRO A 36 32.48 47.61 -81.52
N ALA A 37 33.74 48.06 -81.39
CA ALA A 37 34.35 49.34 -81.78
C ALA A 37 33.76 50.71 -81.33
N ALA A 38 34.65 51.45 -80.66
CA ALA A 38 34.91 52.90 -80.72
C ALA A 38 33.79 53.91 -80.38
N VAL A 39 34.05 54.81 -79.42
CA VAL A 39 33.96 56.30 -79.53
C VAL A 39 34.50 56.94 -78.25
N THR A 40 35.22 58.04 -78.43
CA THR A 40 35.96 58.90 -77.49
C THR A 40 35.11 59.88 -76.66
N HIS A 41 35.54 60.14 -75.42
CA HIS A 41 35.49 61.40 -74.63
C HIS A 41 34.23 62.32 -74.60
N ASN A 42 33.52 62.39 -73.44
CA ASN A 42 33.54 63.53 -72.49
C ASN A 42 32.42 63.49 -71.40
N THR A 43 32.86 63.51 -70.13
CA THR A 43 32.23 63.95 -68.85
C THR A 43 30.73 63.71 -68.56
N PRO A 44 30.42 63.07 -67.41
CA PRO A 44 29.77 63.82 -66.32
C PRO A 44 30.36 63.46 -64.93
N GLN A 45 31.48 64.06 -64.53
CA GLN A 45 32.07 63.92 -63.18
C GLN A 45 31.49 64.91 -62.16
N ALA A 46 30.62 65.83 -62.57
CA ALA A 46 30.11 66.90 -61.72
C ALA A 46 28.85 66.53 -60.90
N LEU A 47 28.10 65.48 -61.26
CA LEU A 47 26.88 65.10 -60.52
C LEU A 47 27.12 64.06 -59.40
N LEU A 48 28.29 63.40 -59.38
CA LEU A 48 28.60 62.30 -58.46
C LEU A 48 29.28 62.78 -57.16
N HIS A 49 29.86 63.99 -57.14
CA HIS A 49 30.60 64.51 -55.98
C HIS A 49 29.69 65.18 -54.94
N THR A 50 28.57 65.79 -55.36
CA THR A 50 27.66 66.50 -54.46
C THR A 50 26.78 65.53 -53.65
N THR A 51 26.34 64.43 -54.26
CA THR A 51 25.52 63.39 -53.59
C THR A 51 26.32 62.52 -52.62
N LYS A 52 27.60 62.21 -52.91
CA LYS A 52 28.46 61.43 -52.00
C LYS A 52 28.76 62.17 -50.70
N THR A 53 28.94 63.49 -50.77
CA THR A 53 29.33 64.31 -49.62
C THR A 53 28.15 64.50 -48.64
N THR A 54 26.93 64.67 -49.15
CA THR A 54 25.72 64.79 -48.32
C THR A 54 25.30 63.47 -47.66
N VAL A 55 25.46 62.33 -48.36
CA VAL A 55 25.16 61.00 -47.78
C VAL A 55 26.17 60.63 -46.69
N MET A 56 27.47 60.87 -46.92
CA MET A 56 28.51 60.62 -45.90
C MET A 56 28.34 61.52 -44.67
N ALA A 57 28.03 62.81 -44.84
CA ALA A 57 27.80 63.73 -43.72
C ALA A 57 26.59 63.30 -42.87
N ASN A 58 25.47 62.92 -43.50
CA ASN A 58 24.30 62.41 -42.78
C ASN A 58 24.62 61.13 -42.02
N PHE A 59 25.33 60.16 -42.61
CA PHE A 59 25.76 58.93 -41.95
C PHE A 59 26.64 59.18 -40.70
N TYR A 60 27.56 60.14 -40.78
CA TYR A 60 28.42 60.51 -39.65
C TYR A 60 27.63 61.19 -38.53
N THR A 61 26.70 62.09 -38.86
CA THR A 61 25.86 62.78 -37.87
C THR A 61 24.89 61.81 -37.19
N THR A 62 24.32 60.84 -37.92
CA THR A 62 23.44 59.83 -37.31
C THR A 62 24.22 58.89 -36.38
N ARG A 63 25.41 58.41 -36.78
CA ARG A 63 26.26 57.59 -35.89
C ARG A 63 26.71 58.34 -34.65
N LYS A 64 27.08 59.62 -34.78
CA LYS A 64 27.48 60.45 -33.64
C LYS A 64 26.31 60.65 -32.66
N ASN A 65 25.11 60.89 -33.16
CA ASN A 65 23.91 61.03 -32.32
C ASN A 65 23.52 59.73 -31.61
N TYR A 66 23.64 58.57 -32.27
CA TYR A 66 23.41 57.28 -31.60
C TYR A 66 24.51 56.91 -30.61
N PHE A 67 25.77 57.27 -30.89
CA PHE A 67 26.88 57.04 -29.96
C PHE A 67 26.80 57.96 -28.73
N SER A 68 26.40 59.22 -28.92
CA SER A 68 26.09 60.14 -27.82
C SER A 68 24.87 59.69 -27.03
N ALA A 69 23.80 59.23 -27.68
CA ALA A 69 22.63 58.66 -26.98
C ALA A 69 22.98 57.36 -26.24
N PHE A 70 23.88 56.54 -26.79
CA PHE A 70 24.38 55.33 -26.13
C PHE A 70 25.25 55.66 -24.92
N ILE A 71 26.14 56.66 -25.01
CA ILE A 71 26.95 57.13 -23.88
C ILE A 71 26.06 57.80 -22.82
N ILE A 72 25.05 58.58 -23.22
CA ILE A 72 24.10 59.19 -22.27
C ILE A 72 23.25 58.11 -21.60
N LEU A 73 22.79 57.08 -22.32
CA LEU A 73 22.09 55.94 -21.73
C LEU A 73 23.00 55.15 -20.78
N LEU A 74 24.24 54.89 -21.16
CA LEU A 74 25.24 54.19 -20.34
C LEU A 74 25.60 55.01 -19.09
N CYS A 75 25.82 56.32 -19.23
CA CYS A 75 26.03 57.25 -18.12
C CYS A 75 24.77 57.40 -17.25
N SER A 76 23.56 57.34 -17.81
CA SER A 76 22.30 57.35 -17.04
C SER A 76 22.11 56.04 -16.25
N LEU A 77 22.56 54.91 -16.79
CA LEU A 77 22.64 53.63 -16.08
C LEU A 77 23.74 53.60 -15.02
N LEU A 78 24.82 54.36 -15.18
CA LEU A 78 25.94 54.47 -14.23
C LEU A 78 25.73 55.55 -13.16
N LEU A 79 24.88 56.56 -13.40
CA LEU A 79 24.55 57.67 -12.47
C LEU A 79 23.27 57.44 -11.66
N LEU A 80 22.51 56.39 -11.95
CA LEU A 80 21.57 55.83 -10.99
C LEU A 80 22.41 55.22 -9.86
N ASN A 81 22.44 55.88 -8.69
CA ASN A 81 22.70 55.18 -7.45
C ASN A 81 21.84 53.91 -7.44
N VAL A 82 22.46 52.75 -7.58
CA VAL A 82 21.77 51.46 -7.60
C VAL A 82 21.26 51.15 -6.19
N GLN A 83 20.20 51.86 -5.78
CA GLN A 83 19.26 51.43 -4.74
C GLN A 83 18.06 50.69 -5.36
N GLY A 84 18.26 50.12 -6.56
CA GLY A 84 17.20 49.47 -7.35
C GLY A 84 17.05 47.97 -7.13
N TRP A 85 17.73 47.40 -6.14
CA TRP A 85 17.63 46.00 -5.76
C TRP A 85 17.34 46.03 -4.26
N GLY A 86 16.39 45.25 -3.76
CA GLY A 86 15.92 45.35 -2.37
C GLY A 86 16.97 45.04 -1.28
N GLN A 87 18.27 45.05 -1.58
CA GLN A 87 19.37 44.79 -0.66
C GLN A 87 19.76 46.03 0.15
N VAL A 88 20.05 45.77 1.43
CA VAL A 88 20.67 46.71 2.35
C VAL A 88 21.93 46.03 2.86
N VAL A 89 23.09 46.58 2.50
CA VAL A 89 24.40 45.95 2.72
C VAL A 89 24.90 46.25 4.12
N TRP A 90 25.39 45.23 4.81
CA TRP A 90 26.04 45.39 6.11
C TRP A 90 27.39 46.08 5.99
N THR A 91 27.59 47.15 6.74
CA THR A 91 28.84 47.94 6.82
C THR A 91 29.44 47.97 8.22
N GLY A 92 28.79 47.37 9.22
CA GLY A 92 29.23 47.39 10.62
C GLY A 92 30.62 46.78 10.83
N THR A 93 31.41 47.40 11.73
CA THR A 93 32.79 47.04 12.05
C THR A 93 32.98 46.69 13.53
N GLY A 94 33.70 45.61 13.86
CA GLY A 94 34.05 45.20 15.24
C GLY A 94 33.24 44.02 15.81
N SER A 95 33.76 43.39 16.88
CA SER A 95 33.08 42.32 17.63
C SER A 95 31.82 42.87 18.33
N ASN A 96 30.67 42.20 18.19
CA ASN A 96 29.37 42.56 18.80
C ASN A 96 28.63 43.78 18.20
N ALA A 97 28.66 43.93 16.88
CA ALA A 97 27.85 44.94 16.20
C ALA A 97 26.34 44.63 16.28
N ALA A 98 25.49 45.65 16.49
CA ALA A 98 24.06 45.48 16.69
C ALA A 98 23.26 45.64 15.38
N TRP A 99 22.31 44.72 15.14
CA TRP A 99 21.44 44.70 13.95
C TRP A 99 20.62 45.99 13.79
N LEU A 100 20.13 46.53 14.92
CA LEU A 100 19.24 47.69 14.94
C LEU A 100 19.97 49.04 14.89
N THR A 101 21.31 49.04 14.91
CA THR A 101 22.08 50.27 14.76
C THR A 101 22.14 50.66 13.28
N THR A 102 21.48 51.77 12.93
CA THR A 102 21.32 52.24 11.55
C THR A 102 22.64 52.46 10.81
N THR A 103 23.70 52.90 11.50
CA THR A 103 25.02 53.14 10.91
C THR A 103 25.77 51.85 10.54
N ASN A 104 25.30 50.68 10.98
CA ASN A 104 25.85 49.39 10.58
C ASN A 104 25.33 48.89 9.22
N TRP A 105 24.45 49.67 8.58
CA TRP A 105 23.88 49.38 7.28
C TRP A 105 24.18 50.50 6.29
N GLN A 106 24.55 50.12 5.07
CA GLN A 106 24.75 51.05 3.97
C GLN A 106 23.48 51.88 3.75
N GLY A 107 23.62 53.21 3.73
CA GLY A 107 22.49 54.13 3.62
C GLY A 107 21.85 54.53 4.95
N GLY A 108 22.36 54.04 6.09
CA GLY A 108 21.92 54.50 7.41
C GLY A 108 20.52 54.03 7.81
N ALA A 109 20.08 52.88 7.32
CA ALA A 109 18.75 52.34 7.60
C ALA A 109 18.81 50.81 7.79
N VAL A 110 18.09 50.31 8.81
CA VAL A 110 17.94 48.86 9.04
C VAL A 110 17.06 48.26 7.93
N PRO A 111 17.39 47.07 7.39
CA PRO A 111 16.57 46.41 6.38
C PRO A 111 15.12 46.23 6.84
N THR A 112 14.15 46.55 5.97
CA THR A 112 12.72 46.36 6.24
C THR A 112 12.28 44.90 6.06
N SER A 113 11.02 44.65 6.39
CA SER A 113 10.34 43.36 6.28
C SER A 113 10.26 42.77 4.86
N THR A 114 10.60 43.55 3.82
CA THR A 114 10.61 43.11 2.40
C THR A 114 12.01 43.16 1.77
N GLN A 115 12.98 43.74 2.47
CA GLN A 115 14.35 43.95 1.99
C GLN A 115 15.28 42.81 2.39
N ILE A 116 16.42 42.73 1.70
CA ILE A 116 17.45 41.71 1.85
C ILE A 116 18.57 42.31 2.70
N ALA A 117 18.81 41.74 3.87
CA ALA A 117 20.02 41.97 4.65
C ALA A 117 21.20 41.27 3.99
N GLN A 118 22.07 42.02 3.29
CA GLN A 118 23.17 41.45 2.51
C GLN A 118 24.52 41.60 3.23
N PHE A 119 25.27 40.50 3.29
CA PHE A 119 26.58 40.39 3.90
C PHE A 119 27.63 40.03 2.84
N THR A 120 28.64 40.90 2.67
CA THR A 120 29.69 40.81 1.63
C THR A 120 31.09 40.77 2.27
N THR A 121 32.06 41.55 1.78
CA THR A 121 33.48 41.55 2.21
C THR A 121 33.76 42.24 3.55
N ALA A 122 32.77 42.81 4.24
CA ALA A 122 33.00 43.63 5.43
C ALA A 122 33.47 42.82 6.65
N ASN A 123 34.63 43.22 7.19
CA ASN A 123 35.28 42.88 8.48
C ASN A 123 35.32 41.40 8.91
N SER A 124 36.53 40.88 9.11
CA SER A 124 36.85 39.46 9.24
C SER A 124 37.14 38.98 10.67
N THR A 125 36.90 39.79 11.70
CA THR A 125 37.22 39.45 13.10
C THR A 125 35.96 39.33 13.98
N GLY A 126 35.59 38.09 14.32
CA GLY A 126 34.65 37.79 15.42
C GLY A 126 33.20 38.27 15.23
N ASN A 127 32.61 38.06 14.04
CA ASN A 127 31.32 38.67 13.67
C ASN A 127 30.11 37.98 14.32
N THR A 128 29.81 38.42 15.53
CA THR A 128 28.56 38.13 16.21
C THR A 128 27.67 39.38 16.13
N ILE A 129 26.45 39.22 15.60
CA ILE A 129 25.44 40.27 15.45
C ILE A 129 24.33 40.06 16.47
N GLY A 130 24.12 41.08 17.31
CA GLY A 130 23.05 41.13 18.28
C GLY A 130 21.79 41.81 17.77
N ILE A 131 20.65 41.14 17.84
CA ILE A 131 19.33 41.74 17.75
C ILE A 131 18.87 42.01 19.19
N ASN A 132 18.90 43.26 19.64
CA ASN A 132 18.36 43.58 20.95
C ASN A 132 16.83 43.58 20.88
N MET A 133 16.21 42.48 21.35
CA MET A 133 14.76 42.33 21.30
C MET A 133 13.99 43.31 22.19
N ASN A 134 14.65 43.98 23.15
CA ASN A 134 14.03 45.10 23.86
C ASN A 134 13.78 46.26 22.89
N THR A 135 14.80 46.58 22.09
CA THR A 135 14.74 47.64 21.08
C THR A 135 13.84 47.24 19.90
N ALA A 136 13.80 45.95 19.54
CA ALA A 136 12.92 45.45 18.48
C ALA A 136 11.43 45.36 18.88
N GLY A 137 11.08 45.59 20.16
CA GLY A 137 9.71 45.36 20.63
C GLY A 137 9.31 43.88 20.62
N GLY A 138 10.26 42.97 20.81
CA GLY A 138 10.05 41.51 20.84
C GLY A 138 10.01 40.83 19.47
N THR A 139 9.91 41.57 18.36
CA THR A 139 9.95 41.00 17.00
C THR A 139 10.81 41.83 16.05
N GLN A 140 11.82 41.20 15.46
CA GLN A 140 12.54 41.77 14.31
C GLN A 140 12.05 41.12 13.02
N GLN A 141 11.86 41.92 11.96
CA GLN A 141 11.45 41.44 10.64
C GLN A 141 12.52 41.73 9.57
N VAL A 142 12.64 40.86 8.56
CA VAL A 142 13.41 41.11 7.34
C VAL A 142 12.82 40.34 6.16
N GLY A 143 13.05 40.78 4.92
CA GLY A 143 12.64 40.04 3.72
C GLY A 143 13.48 38.77 3.52
N ALA A 144 14.81 38.91 3.50
CA ALA A 144 15.75 37.78 3.45
C ALA A 144 17.11 38.14 4.04
N ILE A 145 17.94 37.12 4.27
CA ILE A 145 19.35 37.27 4.61
C ILE A 145 20.19 36.65 3.50
N GLU A 146 21.20 37.38 3.01
CA GLU A 146 22.06 36.94 1.93
C GLU A 146 23.54 37.00 2.33
N PHE A 147 24.22 35.87 2.27
CA PHE A 147 25.68 35.80 2.22
C PHE A 147 26.11 35.77 0.77
N ALA A 148 26.69 36.87 0.31
CA ALA A 148 27.28 36.96 -1.01
C ALA A 148 28.51 36.05 -1.11
N ASN A 149 28.87 35.66 -2.33
CA ASN A 149 30.07 34.84 -2.59
C ASN A 149 31.38 35.50 -2.17
N THR A 150 31.38 36.81 -1.97
CA THR A 150 32.53 37.58 -1.52
C THR A 150 32.72 37.58 0.01
N ARG A 151 31.84 36.92 0.78
CA ARG A 151 31.96 36.84 2.23
C ARG A 151 33.15 35.98 2.65
N THR A 152 34.00 36.52 3.53
CA THR A 152 35.30 35.91 3.93
C THR A 152 35.37 35.39 5.35
N ALA A 153 34.38 35.65 6.21
CA ALA A 153 34.31 35.10 7.57
C ALA A 153 32.91 34.57 7.92
N GLY A 154 32.82 33.63 8.85
CA GLY A 154 31.54 33.18 9.41
C GLY A 154 30.79 34.30 10.14
N MET A 155 29.54 34.05 10.51
CA MET A 155 28.75 34.98 11.31
C MET A 155 27.73 34.26 12.17
N THR A 156 27.45 34.86 13.31
CA THR A 156 26.36 34.44 14.20
C THR A 156 25.39 35.59 14.37
N ILE A 157 24.09 35.35 14.17
CA ILE A 157 23.02 36.30 14.50
C ILE A 157 22.20 35.70 15.65
N GLY A 158 21.90 36.50 16.68
CA GLY A 158 21.06 36.07 17.78
C GLY A 158 20.41 37.22 18.55
N ASN A 159 19.65 36.88 19.58
CA ASN A 159 19.06 37.84 20.51
C ASN A 159 20.08 38.31 21.58
N SER A 160 20.45 39.58 21.52
CA SER A 160 21.36 40.20 22.49
C SER A 160 20.64 40.83 23.69
N SER A 161 19.32 40.63 23.82
CA SER A 161 18.57 41.05 25.01
C SER A 161 18.88 40.15 26.21
N THR A 162 18.86 40.76 27.40
CA THR A 162 18.92 40.09 28.70
C THR A 162 17.54 39.92 29.35
N THR A 163 16.49 40.52 28.81
CA THR A 163 15.16 40.58 29.46
C THR A 163 14.00 40.14 28.57
N VAL A 164 14.08 40.28 27.25
CA VAL A 164 13.00 39.97 26.31
C VAL A 164 13.38 38.78 25.42
N ASN A 165 12.60 37.70 25.52
CA ASN A 165 12.54 36.67 24.47
C ASN A 165 11.98 37.29 23.20
N GLY A 166 12.51 36.91 22.04
CA GLY A 166 12.04 37.51 20.80
C GLY A 166 11.91 36.56 19.62
N THR A 167 11.37 37.13 18.56
CA THR A 167 11.12 36.44 17.30
C THR A 167 11.86 37.16 16.19
N PHE A 168 12.63 36.41 15.40
CA PHE A 168 13.17 36.89 14.15
C PHE A 168 12.34 36.33 12.99
N GLN A 169 11.45 37.15 12.44
CA GLN A 169 10.58 36.77 11.35
C GLN A 169 11.22 37.11 10.01
N ILE A 170 11.34 36.11 9.13
CA ILE A 170 11.89 36.28 7.79
C ILE A 170 10.78 36.01 6.78
N ASN A 171 10.38 37.04 6.04
CA ASN A 171 9.16 37.02 5.23
C ASN A 171 9.30 36.37 3.85
N GLY A 172 10.53 36.12 3.43
CA GLY A 172 10.84 35.63 2.10
C GLY A 172 10.72 36.75 1.07
N THR A 173 11.73 36.90 0.23
CA THR A 173 11.68 37.79 -0.94
C THR A 173 12.40 37.14 -2.12
N THR A 174 12.43 37.81 -3.27
CA THR A 174 13.20 37.29 -4.41
C THR A 174 14.67 37.61 -4.21
N VAL A 175 15.52 36.59 -4.08
CA VAL A 175 16.98 36.71 -3.98
C VAL A 175 17.60 35.92 -5.12
N ASN A 176 18.48 36.54 -5.90
CA ASN A 176 19.13 35.92 -7.07
C ASN A 176 18.14 35.21 -8.02
N SER A 177 17.02 35.88 -8.35
CA SER A 177 15.94 35.34 -9.19
C SER A 177 15.17 34.14 -8.64
N VAL A 178 15.42 33.73 -7.40
CA VAL A 178 14.64 32.69 -6.71
C VAL A 178 13.64 33.39 -5.78
N ALA A 179 12.35 33.14 -5.98
CA ALA A 179 11.29 33.71 -5.14
C ALA A 179 11.27 33.08 -3.74
N ASN A 180 10.67 33.78 -2.77
CA ASN A 180 10.43 33.28 -1.42
C ASN A 180 11.68 32.83 -0.63
N VAL A 181 12.85 33.33 -0.99
CA VAL A 181 14.10 33.03 -0.28
C VAL A 181 14.09 33.76 1.05
N ILE A 182 14.27 33.01 2.13
CA ILE A 182 14.44 33.55 3.48
C ILE A 182 15.93 33.67 3.83
N LEU A 183 16.74 32.68 3.45
CA LEU A 183 18.17 32.65 3.69
C LEU A 183 18.89 32.20 2.43
N ARG A 184 19.93 32.93 2.02
CA ARG A 184 20.83 32.53 0.94
C ARG A 184 22.26 32.50 1.44
N ASN A 185 22.98 31.41 1.17
CA ASN A 185 24.43 31.36 1.38
C ASN A 185 25.15 30.90 0.10
N ASN A 186 25.79 31.86 -0.57
CA ASN A 186 26.62 31.63 -1.74
C ASN A 186 28.13 31.72 -1.41
N SER A 187 28.49 31.67 -0.14
CA SER A 187 29.87 31.81 0.35
C SER A 187 30.44 30.48 0.85
N THR A 188 31.74 30.47 1.15
CA THR A 188 32.42 29.35 1.83
C THR A 188 32.31 29.43 3.36
N GLN A 189 31.55 30.39 3.89
CA GLN A 189 31.52 30.73 5.30
C GLN A 189 30.19 30.37 5.95
N LEU A 190 30.23 29.95 7.21
CA LEU A 190 29.04 29.53 7.95
C LEU A 190 28.20 30.74 8.42
N LEU A 191 26.89 30.67 8.18
CA LEU A 191 25.90 31.50 8.87
C LEU A 191 25.26 30.69 10.00
N THR A 192 25.26 31.24 11.21
CA THR A 192 24.60 30.66 12.38
C THR A 192 23.48 31.58 12.86
N LEU A 193 22.26 31.05 13.00
CA LEU A 193 21.17 31.70 13.72
C LEU A 193 20.98 31.00 15.07
N GLN A 194 21.06 31.73 16.18
CA GLN A 194 20.96 31.13 17.52
C GLN A 194 20.29 32.04 18.54
N ASN A 195 19.87 31.45 19.67
CA ASN A 195 19.25 32.19 20.77
C ASN A 195 20.12 33.36 21.23
N THR A 196 21.30 33.10 21.77
CA THR A 196 22.18 34.12 22.32
C THR A 196 23.43 34.25 21.44
N PRO A 197 23.64 35.37 20.74
CA PRO A 197 24.87 35.64 20.01
C PRO A 197 25.97 35.82 21.08
N THR A 198 27.13 35.16 20.93
CA THR A 198 28.23 35.21 21.93
C THR A 198 28.42 36.63 22.50
N GLY A 199 28.28 36.82 23.82
CA GLY A 199 28.16 38.14 24.45
C GLY A 199 27.27 38.10 25.70
N SER A 200 26.61 39.21 26.05
CA SER A 200 25.79 39.35 27.28
C SER A 200 24.33 38.90 27.16
N GLY A 201 23.85 38.53 25.97
CA GLY A 201 22.46 38.10 25.75
C GLY A 201 22.14 36.79 26.48
N THR A 202 20.97 36.70 27.11
CA THR A 202 20.52 35.51 27.87
C THR A 202 19.19 34.94 27.38
N GLN A 203 18.49 35.64 26.48
CA GLN A 203 17.12 35.32 26.10
C GLN A 203 17.03 34.50 24.80
N THR A 204 15.88 33.87 24.60
CA THR A 204 15.64 33.04 23.41
C THR A 204 15.31 33.86 22.17
N MET A 205 15.59 33.27 21.00
CA MET A 205 15.20 33.80 19.71
C MET A 205 14.57 32.68 18.88
N SER A 206 13.29 32.80 18.54
CA SER A 206 12.70 31.93 17.51
C SER A 206 12.95 32.50 16.12
N VAL A 207 12.97 31.63 15.10
CA VAL A 207 12.94 32.01 13.69
C VAL A 207 11.54 31.74 13.17
N THR A 208 10.79 32.79 12.81
CA THR A 208 9.45 32.63 12.24
C THR A 208 9.50 32.59 10.72
N LEU A 209 8.90 31.54 10.15
CA LEU A 209 8.65 31.41 8.71
C LEU A 209 7.54 32.39 8.30
N GLY A 210 7.92 33.53 7.73
CA GLY A 210 6.98 34.60 7.40
C GLY A 210 6.26 34.43 6.06
N ASN A 211 6.80 33.64 5.13
CA ASN A 211 6.19 33.44 3.82
C ASN A 211 5.11 32.36 3.86
N ALA A 212 3.94 32.66 3.31
CA ALA A 212 2.80 31.75 3.29
C ALA A 212 2.86 30.67 2.20
N THR A 213 3.59 30.91 1.12
CA THR A 213 3.68 30.01 -0.03
C THR A 213 4.76 28.96 0.19
N ASP A 214 5.98 29.41 0.46
CA ASP A 214 7.14 28.58 0.76
C ASP A 214 8.22 29.42 1.43
N ASN A 215 9.13 28.81 2.19
CA ASN A 215 10.26 29.51 2.80
C ASN A 215 11.54 28.82 2.34
N ILE A 216 12.26 29.45 1.40
CA ILE A 216 13.41 28.82 0.76
C ILE A 216 14.71 29.19 1.47
N ILE A 217 15.44 28.18 1.92
CA ILE A 217 16.84 28.30 2.34
C ILE A 217 17.71 27.80 1.20
N ASN A 218 18.38 28.72 0.49
CA ASN A 218 19.17 28.42 -0.69
C ASN A 218 20.67 28.42 -0.37
N ILE A 219 21.33 27.25 -0.45
CA ILE A 219 22.77 27.12 -0.18
C ILE A 219 23.48 26.72 -1.47
N GLU A 220 24.28 27.64 -2.01
CA GLU A 220 25.02 27.49 -3.26
C GLU A 220 26.53 27.34 -3.01
N GLY A 221 27.04 27.87 -1.89
CA GLY A 221 28.43 27.74 -1.47
C GLY A 221 28.69 26.57 -0.53
N SER A 222 29.95 26.40 -0.12
CA SER A 222 30.38 25.34 0.81
C SER A 222 30.18 25.68 2.29
N GLY A 223 29.86 26.93 2.63
CA GLY A 223 29.84 27.42 4.02
C GLY A 223 28.69 26.90 4.89
N GLY A 224 27.56 26.54 4.29
CA GLY A 224 26.40 26.01 5.01
C GLY A 224 25.66 27.04 5.87
N ILE A 225 24.60 26.58 6.55
CA ILE A 225 23.80 27.38 7.48
C ILE A 225 23.43 26.51 8.68
N THR A 226 23.66 27.00 9.89
CA THR A 226 23.23 26.34 11.13
C THR A 226 22.12 27.16 11.80
N ILE A 227 21.00 26.53 12.11
CA ILE A 227 19.90 27.15 12.85
C ILE A 227 19.74 26.41 14.19
N ASN A 228 20.28 27.04 15.23
CA ASN A 228 20.16 26.61 16.63
C ASN A 228 18.86 27.08 17.28
N SER A 229 18.32 28.19 16.79
CA SER A 229 17.01 28.69 17.18
C SER A 229 15.88 27.73 16.79
N ILE A 230 14.77 27.79 17.53
CA ILE A 230 13.54 27.08 17.16
C ILE A 230 12.93 27.75 15.93
N ILE A 231 12.67 27.00 14.86
CA ILE A 231 11.87 27.46 13.73
C ILE A 231 10.38 27.24 14.04
N VAL A 232 9.58 28.29 13.87
CA VAL A 232 8.12 28.28 14.10
C VAL A 232 7.34 28.69 12.86
N GLY A 233 6.11 28.19 12.73
CA GLY A 233 5.21 28.55 11.64
C GLY A 233 4.15 27.48 11.38
N SER A 234 2.92 27.71 11.83
CA SER A 234 1.82 26.77 11.57
C SER A 234 1.54 26.70 10.07
N THR A 235 1.49 25.48 9.51
CA THR A 235 1.27 25.18 8.07
C THR A 235 2.33 25.74 7.11
N ARG A 236 3.36 26.43 7.61
CA ARG A 236 4.40 27.05 6.79
C ARG A 236 5.37 26.00 6.27
N LYS A 237 5.57 26.00 4.95
CA LYS A 237 6.51 25.09 4.27
C LYS A 237 7.94 25.60 4.41
N LEU A 238 8.89 24.67 4.39
CA LEU A 238 10.32 24.96 4.39
C LEU A 238 10.98 24.18 3.26
N THR A 239 11.69 24.87 2.37
CA THR A 239 12.44 24.23 1.28
C THR A 239 13.93 24.48 1.45
N LYS A 240 14.71 23.40 1.56
CA LYS A 240 16.16 23.43 1.35
C LYS A 240 16.43 23.35 -0.15
N ALA A 241 17.02 24.40 -0.71
CA ALA A 241 17.41 24.50 -2.12
C ALA A 241 18.92 24.74 -2.27
N GLY A 242 19.40 24.74 -3.51
CA GLY A 242 20.78 25.02 -3.87
C GLY A 242 21.66 23.78 -3.79
N THR A 243 22.55 23.64 -4.77
CA THR A 243 23.41 22.46 -4.99
C THR A 243 24.78 22.59 -4.32
N GLY A 244 24.99 23.63 -3.50
CA GLY A 244 26.23 23.81 -2.77
C GLY A 244 26.49 22.66 -1.80
N SER A 245 27.77 22.36 -1.54
CA SER A 245 28.17 21.31 -0.59
C SER A 245 27.94 21.69 0.87
N GLY A 246 27.59 22.96 1.16
CA GLY A 246 27.25 23.42 2.49
C GLY A 246 25.99 22.74 3.03
N ILE A 247 26.00 22.40 4.32
CA ILE A 247 24.90 21.72 5.00
C ILE A 247 23.95 22.77 5.59
N LEU A 248 22.64 22.56 5.45
CA LEU A 248 21.66 23.19 6.33
C LEU A 248 21.48 22.29 7.57
N GLN A 249 21.97 22.74 8.72
CA GLN A 249 21.87 21.99 9.97
C GLN A 249 20.80 22.60 10.88
N LEU A 250 19.82 21.80 11.28
CA LEU A 250 18.80 22.17 12.25
C LEU A 250 19.07 21.47 13.58
N THR A 251 19.20 22.25 14.65
CA THR A 251 19.47 21.71 16.01
C THR A 251 18.44 22.15 17.05
N GLY A 252 17.59 23.13 16.72
CA GLY A 252 16.45 23.53 17.55
C GLY A 252 15.29 22.51 17.54
N ALA A 253 14.43 22.58 18.56
CA ALA A 253 13.19 21.82 18.64
C ALA A 253 12.10 22.51 17.80
N ASN A 254 12.15 22.34 16.48
CA ASN A 254 11.29 23.09 15.57
C ASN A 254 9.81 22.71 15.77
N THR A 255 8.91 23.66 15.53
CA THR A 255 7.46 23.48 15.72
C THR A 255 6.62 23.89 14.52
N TYR A 256 7.26 24.19 13.38
CA TYR A 256 6.53 24.40 12.12
C TYR A 256 5.94 23.08 11.61
N THR A 257 4.71 23.14 11.10
CA THR A 257 3.94 21.92 10.75
C THR A 257 3.73 21.73 9.24
N GLY A 258 4.20 22.67 8.41
CA GLY A 258 4.14 22.51 6.96
C GLY A 258 5.17 21.51 6.43
N LEU A 259 4.97 21.10 5.17
CA LEU A 259 5.86 20.20 4.45
C LEU A 259 7.30 20.74 4.41
N THR A 260 8.26 19.86 4.71
CA THR A 260 9.68 20.12 4.45
C THR A 260 10.06 19.53 3.10
N THR A 261 10.65 20.33 2.21
CA THR A 261 11.16 19.87 0.92
C THR A 261 12.68 19.98 0.88
N VAL A 262 13.36 18.92 0.44
CA VAL A 262 14.78 18.95 0.09
C VAL A 262 14.89 18.88 -1.43
N ASN A 263 15.39 19.95 -2.03
CA ASN A 263 15.53 20.14 -3.46
C ASN A 263 16.97 20.59 -3.80
N GLY A 264 17.95 19.84 -3.29
CA GLY A 264 19.37 20.07 -3.51
C GLY A 264 20.20 20.22 -2.23
N GLY A 265 21.47 19.84 -2.30
CA GLY A 265 22.42 19.86 -1.18
C GLY A 265 21.96 18.98 -0.01
N THR A 266 22.41 19.29 1.20
CA THR A 266 22.11 18.49 2.40
C THR A 266 21.27 19.25 3.41
N LEU A 267 20.17 18.66 3.86
CA LEU A 267 19.45 19.00 5.09
C LEU A 267 19.83 17.99 6.17
N GLN A 268 20.34 18.47 7.31
CA GLN A 268 20.71 17.63 8.45
C GLN A 268 19.82 17.96 9.66
N LEU A 269 19.14 16.93 10.17
CA LEU A 269 18.39 16.99 11.42
C LEU A 269 19.28 16.49 12.56
N ASN A 270 19.68 17.40 13.47
CA ASN A 270 20.73 17.14 14.45
C ASN A 270 20.46 17.80 15.82
N LYS A 271 19.19 17.80 16.27
CA LYS A 271 18.86 18.25 17.63
C LYS A 271 19.33 17.22 18.66
N ALA A 272 20.08 17.65 19.67
CA ALA A 272 20.44 16.81 20.82
C ALA A 272 19.18 16.23 21.51
N GLY A 273 19.22 14.93 21.81
CA GLY A 273 18.07 14.18 22.35
C GLY A 273 16.98 13.85 21.32
N GLY A 274 17.15 14.20 20.04
CA GLY A 274 16.20 13.89 18.98
C GLY A 274 15.01 14.85 18.88
N GLY A 275 14.10 14.56 17.94
CA GLY A 275 12.88 15.34 17.69
C GLY A 275 13.19 16.73 17.13
N THR A 276 14.06 16.80 16.12
CA THR A 276 14.39 18.07 15.44
C THR A 276 13.15 18.67 14.79
N LEU A 277 12.31 17.83 14.18
CA LEU A 277 10.98 18.19 13.66
C LEU A 277 9.86 17.50 14.45
N PRO A 278 8.64 18.06 14.46
CA PRO A 278 7.46 17.37 14.99
C PRO A 278 7.20 16.03 14.29
N SER A 279 6.65 15.06 15.03
CA SER A 279 6.33 13.73 14.50
C SER A 279 5.23 13.73 13.44
N THR A 280 4.50 14.83 13.30
CA THR A 280 3.46 15.04 12.28
C THR A 280 4.00 15.62 10.97
N ASN A 281 5.29 16.00 10.91
CA ASN A 281 5.84 16.57 9.69
C ASN A 281 6.06 15.51 8.61
N ASP A 282 5.67 15.91 7.40
CA ASP A 282 6.02 15.21 6.18
C ASP A 282 7.31 15.80 5.60
N ILE A 283 8.14 14.95 4.99
CA ILE A 283 9.32 15.37 4.21
C ILE A 283 9.26 14.79 2.80
N THR A 284 9.55 15.62 1.80
CA THR A 284 9.83 15.18 0.42
C THR A 284 11.26 15.54 0.04
N VAL A 285 12.06 14.54 -0.31
CA VAL A 285 13.41 14.70 -0.85
C VAL A 285 13.30 14.50 -2.37
N THR A 286 13.23 15.61 -3.09
CA THR A 286 13.14 15.65 -4.56
C THR A 286 14.51 15.49 -5.22
N SER A 287 15.56 16.02 -4.58
CA SER A 287 16.96 15.90 -4.95
C SER A 287 17.85 16.24 -3.75
N GLY A 288 19.11 15.80 -3.76
CA GLY A 288 20.03 15.99 -2.64
C GLY A 288 19.85 14.98 -1.51
N THR A 289 20.25 15.36 -0.29
CA THR A 289 20.37 14.46 0.86
C THR A 289 19.58 14.94 2.07
N LEU A 290 18.73 14.08 2.61
CA LEU A 290 18.24 14.18 3.98
C LEU A 290 19.15 13.36 4.89
N ARG A 291 19.76 13.99 5.89
CA ARG A 291 20.61 13.33 6.89
C ARG A 291 19.97 13.39 8.28
N ILE A 292 19.83 12.24 8.92
CA ILE A 292 19.30 12.08 10.27
C ILE A 292 20.48 11.74 11.21
N SER A 293 20.88 12.71 12.02
CA SER A 293 22.04 12.58 12.93
C SER A 293 21.64 12.40 14.39
N THR A 294 20.36 12.57 14.72
CA THR A 294 19.76 12.21 16.01
C THR A 294 18.38 11.62 15.82
N ASN A 295 17.87 10.89 16.82
CA ASN A 295 16.61 10.17 16.70
C ASN A 295 15.48 11.09 16.23
N GLN A 296 14.76 10.68 15.19
CA GLN A 296 13.73 11.48 14.57
C GLN A 296 12.51 10.62 14.30
N THR A 297 11.33 11.18 14.54
CA THR A 297 10.05 10.60 14.10
C THR A 297 9.45 11.51 13.06
N LEU A 298 9.03 10.96 11.92
CA LEU A 298 8.32 11.69 10.86
C LEU A 298 6.98 11.02 10.60
N ASN A 299 6.07 11.77 9.98
CA ASN A 299 4.82 11.21 9.49
C ASN A 299 5.07 10.50 8.15
N ASN A 300 5.13 11.23 7.04
CA ASN A 300 5.51 10.67 5.75
C ASN A 300 6.92 11.09 5.31
N LEU A 301 7.60 10.21 4.60
CA LEU A 301 8.86 10.49 3.93
C LEU A 301 8.77 10.02 2.48
N THR A 302 8.98 10.92 1.52
CA THR A 302 9.13 10.55 0.11
C THR A 302 10.54 10.83 -0.33
N VAL A 303 11.22 9.83 -0.88
CA VAL A 303 12.56 10.00 -1.47
C VAL A 303 12.48 9.65 -2.95
N ALA A 304 12.57 10.70 -3.77
CA ALA A 304 12.47 10.61 -5.21
C ALA A 304 13.73 9.98 -5.84
N ASN A 305 13.64 9.69 -7.13
CA ASN A 305 14.79 9.17 -7.88
C ASN A 305 15.96 10.17 -7.85
N GLY A 306 17.17 9.68 -7.55
CA GLY A 306 18.40 10.48 -7.49
C GLY A 306 18.57 11.27 -6.18
N ALA A 307 17.68 11.06 -5.20
CA ALA A 307 17.82 11.59 -3.85
C ALA A 307 18.42 10.56 -2.88
N THR A 308 18.93 11.04 -1.75
CA THR A 308 19.59 10.22 -0.73
C THR A 308 18.96 10.45 0.66
N LEU A 309 18.87 9.35 1.41
CA LEU A 309 18.51 9.36 2.83
C LEU A 309 19.66 8.75 3.64
N THR A 310 20.33 9.54 4.47
CA THR A 310 21.36 9.03 5.37
C THR A 310 20.85 9.00 6.81
N VAL A 311 20.93 7.86 7.48
CA VAL A 311 20.69 7.74 8.93
C VAL A 311 22.01 7.35 9.60
N ASP A 312 22.52 8.22 10.47
CA ASP A 312 23.83 8.01 11.09
C ASP A 312 23.85 6.78 12.02
N ALA A 313 25.05 6.24 12.28
CA ALA A 313 25.23 5.08 13.15
C ALA A 313 24.64 5.30 14.56
N GLY A 314 23.90 4.32 15.08
CA GLY A 314 23.27 4.40 16.40
C GLY A 314 22.04 5.32 16.47
N VAL A 315 21.61 5.89 15.34
CA VAL A 315 20.43 6.75 15.24
C VAL A 315 19.24 5.96 14.67
N THR A 316 18.04 6.25 15.18
CA THR A 316 16.78 5.69 14.69
C THR A 316 15.94 6.77 14.01
N LEU A 317 15.57 6.52 12.75
CA LEU A 317 14.49 7.21 12.06
C LEU A 317 13.21 6.38 12.18
N THR A 318 12.16 6.94 12.77
CA THR A 318 10.83 6.31 12.86
C THR A 318 9.86 6.95 11.87
N ILE A 319 9.14 6.13 11.12
CA ILE A 319 8.12 6.57 10.16
C ILE A 319 6.75 6.06 10.59
N ASN A 320 5.86 6.99 10.95
CA ASN A 320 4.49 6.67 11.38
C ASN A 320 3.51 6.47 10.21
N GLY A 321 3.70 7.24 9.14
CA GLY A 321 2.93 7.15 7.89
C GLY A 321 3.67 6.29 6.87
N THR A 322 3.90 6.81 5.68
CA THR A 322 4.54 6.09 4.57
C THR A 322 5.95 6.61 4.29
N TYR A 323 6.91 5.70 4.20
CA TYR A 323 8.19 5.92 3.54
C TYR A 323 8.09 5.43 2.09
N SER A 324 7.96 6.33 1.12
CA SER A 324 7.95 6.03 -0.33
C SER A 324 9.34 6.22 -0.94
N VAL A 325 9.81 5.22 -1.70
CA VAL A 325 11.14 5.22 -2.33
C VAL A 325 11.07 4.83 -3.81
N ALA A 326 11.54 5.73 -4.68
CA ALA A 326 11.56 5.51 -6.13
C ALA A 326 12.94 5.13 -6.69
N GLN A 327 14.03 5.56 -6.06
CA GLN A 327 15.40 5.05 -6.19
C GLN A 327 16.27 5.84 -5.20
N THR A 328 16.92 5.16 -4.25
CA THR A 328 17.83 5.82 -3.31
C THR A 328 19.22 5.24 -3.37
N SER A 329 20.21 6.12 -3.42
CA SER A 329 21.61 5.76 -3.17
C SER A 329 21.92 6.06 -1.71
N ASP A 330 22.41 5.02 -1.02
CA ASP A 330 22.89 4.97 0.37
C ASP A 330 21.85 5.20 1.48
N ILE A 331 21.72 4.22 2.38
CA ILE A 331 21.13 4.40 3.71
C ILE A 331 22.25 4.27 4.71
N GLY A 332 22.55 5.30 5.49
CA GLY A 332 23.58 5.20 6.54
C GLY A 332 23.38 3.99 7.48
N THR A 333 24.37 3.71 8.33
CA THR A 333 24.39 2.49 9.17
C THR A 333 23.43 2.51 10.36
N GLY A 334 22.52 3.49 10.45
CA GLY A 334 21.48 3.59 11.46
C GLY A 334 20.29 2.63 11.25
N THR A 335 19.22 2.86 12.03
CA THR A 335 17.98 2.07 12.00
C THR A 335 16.83 2.87 11.40
N ILE A 336 16.05 2.24 10.51
CA ILE A 336 14.75 2.74 10.04
C ILE A 336 13.65 1.87 10.64
N GLN A 337 12.85 2.45 11.53
CA GLN A 337 11.68 1.84 12.14
C GLN A 337 10.41 2.23 11.35
N ILE A 338 9.74 1.24 10.77
CA ILE A 338 8.51 1.42 9.98
C ILE A 338 7.30 1.04 10.84
N ASN A 339 6.60 2.05 11.37
CA ASN A 339 5.34 1.84 12.08
C ASN A 339 4.14 1.80 11.13
N GLY A 340 4.17 2.63 10.08
CA GLY A 340 3.19 2.61 9.01
C GLY A 340 3.62 1.72 7.85
N SER A 341 4.05 2.32 6.74
CA SER A 341 4.40 1.58 5.51
C SER A 341 5.77 1.95 4.94
N LEU A 342 6.50 0.96 4.44
CA LEU A 342 7.56 1.14 3.44
C LEU A 342 6.95 0.83 2.07
N LYS A 343 6.94 1.81 1.16
CA LYS A 343 6.43 1.67 -0.21
C LYS A 343 7.56 1.80 -1.21
N ILE A 344 7.85 0.70 -1.90
CA ILE A 344 8.86 0.63 -2.96
C ILE A 344 8.15 0.93 -4.28
N GLU A 345 8.42 2.09 -4.86
CA GLU A 345 7.89 2.49 -6.16
C GLU A 345 8.64 1.81 -7.31
N GLN A 346 8.24 2.06 -8.56
CA GLN A 346 8.92 1.52 -9.74
C GLN A 346 10.42 1.86 -9.74
N GLY A 347 11.25 0.81 -9.79
CA GLY A 347 12.71 0.92 -9.75
C GLY A 347 13.29 1.23 -8.36
N GLY A 348 12.45 1.41 -7.34
CA GLY A 348 12.85 1.79 -5.99
C GLY A 348 13.75 0.77 -5.33
N TYR A 349 14.76 1.26 -4.63
CA TYR A 349 15.64 0.42 -3.82
C TYR A 349 15.83 1.12 -2.48
N PRO A 350 15.18 0.67 -1.39
CA PRO A 350 15.30 1.31 -0.08
C PRO A 350 16.76 1.46 0.33
N GLY A 351 17.62 0.49 0.01
CA GLY A 351 19.08 0.46 0.21
C GLY A 351 19.58 -0.87 0.77
N ASN A 352 20.91 -1.01 0.90
CA ASN A 352 21.61 -2.25 1.30
C ASN A 352 22.33 -2.16 2.66
N THR A 353 22.33 -1.01 3.30
CA THR A 353 23.07 -0.72 4.54
C THR A 353 22.12 -0.28 5.65
N GLY A 354 22.55 -0.41 6.91
CA GLY A 354 21.72 -0.16 8.08
C GLY A 354 20.72 -1.28 8.40
N THR A 355 19.79 -0.99 9.31
CA THR A 355 18.78 -1.95 9.79
C THR A 355 17.38 -1.43 9.50
N PHE A 356 16.47 -2.29 9.06
CA PHE A 356 15.04 -2.01 9.10
C PHE A 356 14.37 -2.85 10.18
N SER A 357 13.35 -2.28 10.80
CA SER A 357 12.45 -2.96 11.71
C SER A 357 11.03 -2.47 11.51
N TYR A 358 10.06 -3.32 11.82
CA TYR A 358 8.64 -3.02 11.60
C TYR A 358 7.88 -3.03 12.92
N GLY A 359 6.93 -2.10 13.07
CA GLY A 359 5.99 -2.08 14.17
C GLY A 359 4.90 -3.15 14.02
N ALA A 360 4.01 -3.25 15.01
CA ALA A 360 2.94 -4.25 15.04
C ALA A 360 1.97 -4.19 13.83
N SER A 361 1.90 -3.04 13.14
CA SER A 361 1.10 -2.82 11.93
C SER A 361 1.96 -2.51 10.69
N GLY A 362 3.28 -2.66 10.81
CA GLY A 362 4.24 -2.29 9.78
C GLY A 362 4.00 -3.07 8.48
N THR A 363 3.88 -2.32 7.38
CA THR A 363 3.55 -2.87 6.06
C THR A 363 4.68 -2.62 5.06
N LEU A 364 5.00 -3.62 4.25
CA LEU A 364 5.86 -3.48 3.07
C LEU A 364 5.00 -3.53 1.80
N ILE A 365 5.09 -2.51 0.96
CA ILE A 365 4.31 -2.36 -0.26
C ILE A 365 5.25 -2.37 -1.46
N PHE A 366 5.04 -3.31 -2.39
CA PHE A 366 5.68 -3.33 -3.69
C PHE A 366 4.74 -2.70 -4.72
N ASN A 367 5.10 -1.50 -5.20
CA ASN A 367 4.36 -0.72 -6.19
C ASN A 367 5.10 -0.67 -7.54
N ASN A 368 5.66 -1.82 -7.94
CA ASN A 368 6.31 -2.00 -9.23
C ASN A 368 5.24 -2.15 -10.34
N SER A 369 5.16 -1.19 -11.26
CA SER A 369 4.22 -1.22 -12.38
C SER A 369 4.58 -2.22 -13.48
N SER A 370 5.87 -2.54 -13.64
CA SER A 370 6.36 -3.42 -14.70
C SER A 370 7.68 -4.10 -14.31
N GLY A 371 7.80 -5.37 -14.70
CA GLY A 371 8.99 -6.19 -14.46
C GLY A 371 9.12 -6.58 -12.99
N SER A 372 9.01 -7.86 -12.69
CA SER A 372 8.98 -8.37 -11.32
C SER A 372 10.10 -7.83 -10.43
N TYR A 373 9.74 -7.31 -9.26
CA TYR A 373 10.71 -6.85 -8.27
C TYR A 373 11.40 -8.03 -7.58
N GLY A 374 12.73 -8.11 -7.66
CA GLY A 374 13.51 -9.16 -7.03
C GLY A 374 13.67 -8.95 -5.52
N VAL A 375 13.15 -9.86 -4.71
CA VAL A 375 13.32 -9.85 -3.25
C VAL A 375 14.55 -10.69 -2.89
N GLY A 376 15.66 -10.03 -2.59
CA GLY A 376 16.92 -10.64 -2.15
C GLY A 376 17.13 -10.56 -0.64
N ASN A 377 18.35 -10.87 -0.19
CA ASN A 377 18.73 -10.76 1.22
C ASN A 377 19.04 -9.32 1.65
N ASN A 378 18.10 -8.41 1.44
CA ASN A 378 18.28 -6.98 1.71
C ASN A 378 17.70 -6.58 3.07
N PRO A 379 18.25 -5.54 3.73
CA PRO A 379 17.83 -5.14 5.07
C PRO A 379 16.36 -4.72 5.17
N TYR A 380 15.75 -4.20 4.10
CA TYR A 380 14.37 -3.69 4.12
C TYR A 380 13.31 -4.76 4.40
N TRP A 381 13.63 -6.04 4.18
CA TRP A 381 12.78 -7.16 4.58
C TRP A 381 13.64 -8.13 5.38
N PRO A 382 13.86 -7.87 6.68
CA PRO A 382 14.71 -8.71 7.52
C PRO A 382 14.02 -10.02 7.88
N THR A 383 14.81 -11.04 8.24
CA THR A 383 14.29 -12.36 8.68
C THR A 383 13.68 -12.32 10.08
N THR A 384 14.15 -11.38 10.92
CA THR A 384 13.66 -11.12 12.27
C THR A 384 13.10 -9.71 12.32
N ASN A 385 11.97 -9.50 12.98
CA ASN A 385 11.28 -8.19 13.03
C ASN A 385 10.96 -7.64 11.62
N GLY A 386 10.68 -8.54 10.68
CA GLY A 386 10.24 -8.20 9.33
C GLY A 386 8.84 -7.59 9.27
N PRO A 387 8.40 -7.18 8.08
CA PRO A 387 7.05 -6.63 7.89
C PRO A 387 5.99 -7.61 8.37
N VAL A 388 5.03 -7.09 9.14
CA VAL A 388 3.87 -7.86 9.58
C VAL A 388 2.92 -8.06 8.41
N ASN A 389 2.75 -7.04 7.58
CA ASN A 389 1.92 -7.09 6.38
C ASN A 389 2.75 -6.83 5.11
N VAL A 390 2.38 -7.47 4.02
CA VAL A 390 3.00 -7.28 2.71
C VAL A 390 1.91 -7.10 1.66
N THR A 391 2.06 -6.07 0.83
CA THR A 391 1.17 -5.80 -0.30
C THR A 391 1.95 -5.78 -1.59
N VAL A 392 1.63 -6.68 -2.51
CA VAL A 392 2.06 -6.62 -3.91
C VAL A 392 0.98 -5.89 -4.69
N ALA A 393 1.15 -4.58 -4.83
CA ALA A 393 0.15 -3.67 -5.42
C ALA A 393 0.35 -3.44 -6.92
N GLY A 394 1.61 -3.31 -7.34
CA GLY A 394 1.94 -2.98 -8.72
C GLY A 394 1.87 -4.19 -9.65
N ALA A 395 1.41 -3.97 -10.88
CA ALA A 395 1.15 -5.02 -11.87
C ALA A 395 2.37 -5.86 -12.26
N GLY A 396 3.60 -5.38 -12.03
CA GLY A 396 4.80 -6.15 -12.35
C GLY A 396 5.12 -7.26 -11.35
N GLY A 397 4.52 -7.26 -10.15
CA GLY A 397 4.68 -8.34 -9.18
C GLY A 397 6.05 -8.42 -8.50
N ILE A 398 6.34 -9.57 -7.88
CA ILE A 398 7.60 -9.85 -7.18
C ILE A 398 8.16 -11.24 -7.51
N THR A 399 9.47 -11.39 -7.35
CA THR A 399 10.19 -12.68 -7.42
C THR A 399 10.92 -12.89 -6.12
N MET A 400 10.60 -13.96 -5.41
CA MET A 400 11.21 -14.30 -4.12
C MET A 400 12.51 -15.09 -4.33
N ASN A 401 13.66 -14.45 -4.11
CA ASN A 401 14.98 -15.10 -4.22
C ASN A 401 15.50 -15.64 -2.89
N VAL A 402 14.82 -15.30 -1.78
CA VAL A 402 15.17 -15.72 -0.43
C VAL A 402 13.92 -16.03 0.39
N ALA A 403 14.06 -16.89 1.39
CA ALA A 403 12.97 -17.22 2.30
C ALA A 403 12.55 -16.02 3.16
N ARG A 404 11.24 -15.80 3.29
CA ARG A 404 10.63 -14.75 4.12
C ARG A 404 9.34 -15.24 4.77
N THR A 405 9.04 -14.68 5.94
CA THR A 405 7.81 -14.97 6.70
C THR A 405 6.95 -13.72 6.79
N VAL A 406 5.63 -13.89 6.68
CA VAL A 406 4.62 -12.86 6.92
C VAL A 406 3.63 -13.36 7.96
N SER A 407 3.55 -12.65 9.08
CA SER A 407 2.71 -13.02 10.23
C SER A 407 1.29 -12.48 10.15
N GLY A 408 1.10 -11.31 9.54
CA GLY A 408 -0.19 -10.69 9.29
C GLY A 408 -0.70 -11.00 7.89
N THR A 409 -1.04 -9.96 7.13
CA THR A 409 -1.62 -10.11 5.79
C THR A 409 -0.56 -10.03 4.71
N PHE A 410 -0.43 -11.08 3.90
CA PHE A 410 0.18 -11.02 2.58
C PHE A 410 -0.93 -10.91 1.54
N GLN A 411 -0.99 -9.81 0.80
CA GLN A 411 -1.97 -9.63 -0.27
C GLN A 411 -1.28 -9.35 -1.61
N THR A 412 -1.83 -9.90 -2.69
CA THR A 412 -1.27 -9.70 -4.03
C THR A 412 -2.34 -9.39 -5.08
N ALA A 413 -2.05 -8.39 -5.91
CA ALA A 413 -2.79 -8.03 -7.13
C ALA A 413 -1.94 -8.30 -8.40
N ALA A 414 -0.82 -9.00 -8.27
CA ALA A 414 0.07 -9.38 -9.37
C ALA A 414 0.75 -10.73 -9.11
N GLY A 415 1.64 -11.15 -10.00
CA GLY A 415 2.39 -12.40 -9.85
C GLY A 415 3.38 -12.40 -8.68
N VAL A 416 3.38 -13.47 -7.90
CA VAL A 416 4.38 -13.77 -6.88
C VAL A 416 5.16 -15.01 -7.32
N VAL A 417 6.34 -14.77 -7.88
CA VAL A 417 7.20 -15.83 -8.41
C VAL A 417 8.06 -16.42 -7.29
N ASN A 418 8.29 -17.75 -7.35
CA ASN A 418 8.94 -18.54 -6.30
C ASN A 418 8.26 -18.43 -4.93
N GLY A 419 6.93 -18.51 -4.92
CA GLY A 419 6.11 -18.43 -3.70
C GLY A 419 6.47 -19.47 -2.64
N ASN A 420 7.14 -20.56 -3.01
CA ASN A 420 7.70 -21.55 -2.07
C ASN A 420 8.76 -21.00 -1.11
N ASN A 421 9.27 -19.78 -1.35
CA ASN A 421 10.12 -19.05 -0.42
C ASN A 421 9.31 -18.21 0.60
N LEU A 422 7.97 -18.27 0.58
CA LEU A 422 7.12 -17.55 1.53
C LEU A 422 6.51 -18.50 2.55
N THR A 423 6.62 -18.12 3.83
CA THR A 423 5.84 -18.67 4.92
C THR A 423 4.75 -17.69 5.32
N LEU A 424 3.49 -18.08 5.19
CA LEU A 424 2.31 -17.25 5.42
C LEU A 424 1.56 -17.74 6.65
N ASN A 425 1.77 -17.08 7.79
CA ASN A 425 1.17 -17.49 9.07
C ASN A 425 -0.20 -16.86 9.34
N GLY A 426 -0.47 -15.69 8.73
CA GLY A 426 -1.76 -15.00 8.82
C GLY A 426 -2.60 -15.18 7.55
N THR A 427 -3.04 -14.05 6.98
CA THR A 427 -3.92 -14.05 5.80
C THR A 427 -3.11 -13.99 4.52
N ALA A 428 -3.36 -14.92 3.59
CA ALA A 428 -2.92 -14.81 2.20
C ALA A 428 -4.12 -14.39 1.35
N GLN A 429 -4.11 -13.19 0.76
CA GLN A 429 -5.22 -12.68 -0.02
C GLN A 429 -4.87 -12.53 -1.50
N ILE A 430 -5.66 -13.18 -2.35
CA ILE A 430 -5.58 -13.06 -3.81
C ILE A 430 -6.57 -11.99 -4.26
N ASN A 431 -6.06 -10.85 -4.74
CA ASN A 431 -6.86 -9.81 -5.38
C ASN A 431 -6.90 -10.01 -6.91
N ALA A 432 -7.66 -9.17 -7.61
CA ALA A 432 -7.69 -9.18 -9.07
C ALA A 432 -6.26 -9.05 -9.65
N GLY A 433 -5.89 -9.96 -10.55
CA GLY A 433 -4.54 -10.05 -11.13
C GLY A 433 -3.49 -10.78 -10.27
N GLY A 434 -3.81 -11.07 -9.01
CA GLY A 434 -2.92 -11.79 -8.09
C GLY A 434 -2.81 -13.27 -8.40
N PHE A 435 -1.59 -13.82 -8.33
CA PHE A 435 -1.35 -15.26 -8.39
C PHE A 435 0.00 -15.62 -7.75
N PHE A 436 0.20 -16.90 -7.47
CA PHE A 436 1.50 -17.46 -7.06
C PHE A 436 2.03 -18.41 -8.13
N THR A 437 3.35 -18.48 -8.27
CA THR A 437 4.04 -19.62 -8.89
C THR A 437 5.00 -20.22 -7.87
N GLY A 438 4.91 -21.52 -7.61
CA GLY A 438 5.51 -22.17 -6.45
C GLY A 438 4.67 -21.98 -5.19
N SER A 439 4.30 -23.08 -4.55
CA SER A 439 3.35 -23.06 -3.44
C SER A 439 3.93 -22.44 -2.17
N PRO A 440 3.30 -21.39 -1.59
CA PRO A 440 3.70 -20.87 -0.28
C PRO A 440 3.46 -21.90 0.82
N THR A 441 4.24 -21.80 1.89
CA THR A 441 4.05 -22.61 3.09
C THR A 441 3.11 -21.89 4.04
N TYR A 442 1.96 -22.51 4.33
CA TYR A 442 0.95 -21.96 5.22
C TYR A 442 1.17 -22.40 6.67
N GLY A 443 1.05 -21.45 7.60
CA GLY A 443 1.04 -21.73 9.04
C GLY A 443 -0.27 -22.35 9.53
N ALA A 444 -0.25 -22.94 10.73
CA ALA A 444 -1.40 -23.65 11.32
C ALA A 444 -2.66 -22.79 11.56
N SER A 445 -2.51 -21.47 11.63
CA SER A 445 -3.61 -20.51 11.82
C SER A 445 -3.91 -19.68 10.57
N SER A 446 -3.30 -20.02 9.43
CA SER A 446 -3.40 -19.23 8.20
C SER A 446 -4.81 -19.24 7.60
N THR A 447 -5.11 -18.22 6.79
CA THR A 447 -6.32 -18.19 5.97
C THR A 447 -5.98 -17.75 4.55
N LEU A 448 -6.37 -18.55 3.56
CA LEU A 448 -6.35 -18.14 2.16
C LEU A 448 -7.68 -17.46 1.82
N VAL A 449 -7.62 -16.24 1.29
CA VAL A 449 -8.78 -15.43 0.93
C VAL A 449 -8.78 -15.17 -0.57
N TYR A 450 -9.85 -15.56 -1.24
CA TYR A 450 -10.13 -15.17 -2.62
C TYR A 450 -10.94 -13.87 -2.65
N ASN A 451 -10.30 -12.80 -3.13
CA ASN A 451 -10.85 -11.45 -3.30
C ASN A 451 -10.60 -10.92 -4.73
N SER A 452 -10.69 -11.82 -5.71
CA SER A 452 -10.35 -11.58 -7.12
C SER A 452 -11.43 -10.79 -7.90
N GLY A 453 -12.63 -10.62 -7.35
CA GLY A 453 -13.78 -10.04 -8.05
C GLY A 453 -14.34 -10.91 -9.18
N SER A 454 -13.91 -12.18 -9.26
CA SER A 454 -14.31 -13.16 -10.26
C SER A 454 -14.09 -14.58 -9.74
N VAL A 455 -14.51 -15.60 -10.51
CA VAL A 455 -14.18 -17.00 -10.18
C VAL A 455 -12.72 -17.27 -10.53
N TYR A 456 -11.91 -17.53 -9.50
CA TYR A 456 -10.49 -17.82 -9.62
C TYR A 456 -10.27 -19.32 -9.82
N GLY A 457 -9.49 -19.71 -10.83
CA GLY A 457 -9.02 -21.09 -10.98
C GLY A 457 -7.84 -21.30 -10.03
N ASN A 458 -8.01 -22.12 -8.99
CA ASN A 458 -6.95 -22.25 -8.00
C ASN A 458 -5.68 -22.88 -8.58
N GLY A 459 -4.53 -22.34 -8.19
CA GLY A 459 -3.20 -22.75 -8.65
C GLY A 459 -2.29 -23.10 -7.50
N ASP A 460 -1.05 -22.62 -7.56
CA ASP A 460 -0.01 -22.94 -6.57
C ASP A 460 -0.33 -22.42 -5.17
N GLU A 461 -1.20 -21.42 -5.04
CA GLU A 461 -1.66 -20.92 -3.74
C GLU A 461 -2.49 -21.96 -2.97
N TRP A 462 -3.11 -22.90 -3.69
CA TRP A 462 -3.84 -24.01 -3.09
C TRP A 462 -3.78 -25.23 -3.99
N THR A 463 -2.67 -25.96 -3.93
CA THR A 463 -2.47 -27.24 -4.62
C THR A 463 -3.17 -28.38 -3.90
N GLY A 464 -3.36 -28.25 -2.58
CA GLY A 464 -4.00 -29.24 -1.72
C GLY A 464 -3.10 -30.44 -1.38
N ALA A 465 -3.51 -31.24 -0.39
CA ALA A 465 -2.82 -32.46 0.01
C ALA A 465 -3.24 -33.70 -0.79
N GLY A 466 -3.88 -33.54 -1.96
CA GLY A 466 -4.52 -34.64 -2.69
C GLY A 466 -5.75 -35.22 -1.97
N ALA A 467 -6.03 -36.50 -2.19
CA ALA A 467 -7.11 -37.27 -1.55
C ALA A 467 -6.79 -37.61 -0.07
N ASN A 468 -6.47 -36.60 0.74
CA ASN A 468 -5.97 -36.78 2.10
C ASN A 468 -7.10 -36.60 3.13
N THR A 469 -7.40 -37.66 3.88
CA THR A 469 -8.39 -37.67 4.97
C THR A 469 -7.86 -37.08 6.28
N THR A 470 -6.61 -36.62 6.32
CA THR A 470 -5.99 -35.91 7.44
C THR A 470 -5.23 -34.70 6.90
N PRO A 471 -5.92 -33.69 6.33
CA PRO A 471 -5.27 -32.51 5.81
C PRO A 471 -4.50 -31.78 6.93
N VAL A 472 -3.32 -31.24 6.62
CA VAL A 472 -2.46 -30.48 7.54
C VAL A 472 -1.99 -29.22 6.81
N ALA A 473 -2.01 -28.08 7.50
CA ALA A 473 -1.52 -26.82 6.92
C ALA A 473 -0.02 -26.90 6.61
N GLY A 474 0.39 -26.39 5.46
CA GLY A 474 1.77 -26.47 4.99
C GLY A 474 1.93 -25.97 3.56
N SER A 475 2.88 -26.51 2.81
CA SER A 475 3.11 -26.14 1.40
C SER A 475 1.85 -26.35 0.56
N GLY A 476 1.27 -25.27 0.03
CA GLY A 476 0.08 -25.30 -0.82
C GLY A 476 -1.21 -25.78 -0.14
N VAL A 477 -1.22 -25.90 1.19
CA VAL A 477 -2.38 -26.31 1.99
C VAL A 477 -2.66 -25.25 3.06
N PRO A 478 -3.58 -24.31 2.83
CA PRO A 478 -3.95 -23.30 3.82
C PRO A 478 -4.72 -23.93 4.99
N ALA A 479 -4.63 -23.34 6.18
CA ALA A 479 -5.37 -23.85 7.32
C ALA A 479 -6.88 -23.60 7.21
N ASN A 480 -7.26 -22.45 6.66
CA ASN A 480 -8.65 -22.08 6.37
C ASN A 480 -8.75 -21.47 4.97
N VAL A 481 -9.94 -21.54 4.36
CA VAL A 481 -10.20 -20.88 3.07
C VAL A 481 -11.46 -20.03 3.15
N THR A 482 -11.38 -18.82 2.62
CA THR A 482 -12.52 -17.90 2.49
C THR A 482 -12.66 -17.43 1.05
N THR A 483 -13.88 -17.41 0.53
CA THR A 483 -14.21 -16.62 -0.67
C THR A 483 -15.02 -15.40 -0.26
N ASN A 484 -14.62 -14.21 -0.71
CA ASN A 484 -15.36 -12.97 -0.47
C ASN A 484 -16.55 -12.85 -1.43
N ALA A 485 -17.55 -12.05 -1.05
CA ALA A 485 -18.67 -11.73 -1.94
C ALA A 485 -18.16 -11.18 -3.29
N GLY A 486 -18.77 -11.62 -4.39
CA GLY A 486 -18.34 -11.28 -5.75
C GLY A 486 -17.07 -12.01 -6.24
N SER A 487 -16.40 -12.79 -5.38
CA SER A 487 -15.25 -13.62 -5.75
C SER A 487 -15.60 -15.11 -5.64
N GLY A 488 -14.93 -15.97 -6.39
CA GLY A 488 -15.17 -17.40 -6.33
C GLY A 488 -13.89 -18.21 -6.47
N VAL A 489 -13.97 -19.50 -6.20
CA VAL A 489 -12.88 -20.43 -6.49
C VAL A 489 -13.42 -21.66 -7.22
N SER A 490 -12.70 -22.08 -8.26
CA SER A 490 -12.94 -23.34 -8.99
C SER A 490 -11.77 -24.28 -8.77
N LEU A 491 -12.05 -25.47 -8.21
CA LEU A 491 -11.02 -26.45 -7.86
C LEU A 491 -10.46 -27.17 -9.10
N ALA A 492 -9.14 -27.14 -9.26
CA ALA A 492 -8.39 -27.83 -10.31
C ALA A 492 -8.03 -29.29 -9.96
N GLY A 493 -8.51 -29.81 -8.83
CA GLY A 493 -8.28 -31.18 -8.37
C GLY A 493 -8.70 -31.33 -6.90
N ASN A 494 -8.37 -32.48 -6.29
CA ASN A 494 -8.69 -32.73 -4.89
C ASN A 494 -8.00 -31.72 -3.97
N ARG A 495 -8.72 -31.21 -2.96
CA ARG A 495 -8.18 -30.24 -2.01
C ARG A 495 -8.50 -30.58 -0.57
N GLY A 496 -7.49 -30.43 0.28
CA GLY A 496 -7.61 -30.57 1.72
C GLY A 496 -7.54 -29.23 2.44
N ILE A 497 -8.31 -29.08 3.51
CA ILE A 497 -8.25 -27.96 4.45
C ILE A 497 -8.42 -28.52 5.88
N PRO A 498 -7.45 -28.34 6.80
CA PRO A 498 -7.59 -28.81 8.18
C PRO A 498 -8.64 -28.05 8.99
N GLY A 499 -8.83 -26.77 8.69
CA GLY A 499 -9.78 -25.88 9.34
C GLY A 499 -11.04 -25.66 8.50
N ASN A 500 -11.58 -24.44 8.58
CA ASN A 500 -12.88 -24.09 8.04
C ASN A 500 -12.82 -23.67 6.57
N ILE A 501 -13.95 -23.85 5.87
CA ILE A 501 -14.22 -23.16 4.62
C ILE A 501 -15.41 -22.21 4.80
N LEU A 502 -15.22 -20.94 4.44
CA LEU A 502 -16.24 -19.89 4.47
C LEU A 502 -16.48 -19.37 3.05
N ILE A 503 -17.68 -19.58 2.54
CA ILE A 503 -18.03 -19.29 1.15
C ILE A 503 -18.99 -18.11 1.15
N ASN A 504 -18.51 -16.87 1.13
CA ASN A 504 -19.37 -15.68 0.98
C ASN A 504 -19.61 -15.32 -0.49
N GLY A 505 -18.81 -15.88 -1.41
CA GLY A 505 -18.95 -15.69 -2.85
C GLY A 505 -19.45 -16.95 -3.56
N SER A 506 -18.59 -17.64 -4.30
CA SER A 506 -18.93 -18.93 -4.92
C SER A 506 -17.84 -19.99 -4.75
N LEU A 507 -18.24 -21.26 -4.84
CA LEU A 507 -17.34 -22.43 -4.86
C LEU A 507 -17.77 -23.39 -5.97
N SER A 508 -16.82 -23.82 -6.79
CA SER A 508 -17.00 -24.85 -7.81
C SER A 508 -16.04 -26.02 -7.57
N LEU A 509 -16.55 -27.22 -7.29
CA LEU A 509 -15.77 -28.45 -7.18
C LEU A 509 -15.53 -29.05 -8.57
N ASN A 510 -14.88 -28.32 -9.48
CA ASN A 510 -14.79 -28.69 -10.90
C ASN A 510 -14.07 -30.05 -11.11
N ALA A 511 -12.77 -30.10 -10.81
CA ALA A 511 -11.93 -31.25 -11.13
C ALA A 511 -11.57 -32.14 -9.93
N GLY A 512 -12.11 -31.87 -8.73
CA GLY A 512 -11.85 -32.76 -7.59
C GLY A 512 -12.65 -32.47 -6.33
N ASP A 513 -12.52 -33.39 -5.38
CA ASP A 513 -13.24 -33.44 -4.11
C ASP A 513 -12.65 -32.51 -3.06
N LEU A 514 -13.46 -32.15 -2.07
CA LEU A 514 -13.06 -31.32 -0.94
C LEU A 514 -12.97 -32.14 0.35
N TYR A 515 -11.79 -32.17 0.99
CA TYR A 515 -11.52 -32.83 2.26
C TYR A 515 -11.39 -31.79 3.38
N LEU A 516 -12.40 -31.75 4.25
CA LEU A 516 -12.57 -30.69 5.23
C LEU A 516 -12.39 -31.22 6.65
N GLY A 517 -11.48 -30.59 7.40
CA GLY A 517 -11.26 -30.87 8.82
C GLY A 517 -12.01 -29.94 9.78
N GLY A 518 -12.58 -28.83 9.29
CA GLY A 518 -13.38 -27.88 10.06
C GLY A 518 -14.84 -27.77 9.60
N ASN A 519 -15.43 -26.60 9.82
CA ASN A 519 -16.81 -26.29 9.48
C ASN A 519 -16.97 -25.90 8.00
N TYR A 520 -18.13 -26.25 7.44
CA TYR A 520 -18.57 -25.82 6.11
C TYR A 520 -19.59 -24.69 6.28
N THR A 521 -19.28 -23.48 5.83
CA THR A 521 -20.21 -22.34 5.91
C THR A 521 -20.46 -21.74 4.53
N TYR A 522 -21.71 -21.76 4.11
CA TYR A 522 -22.18 -21.20 2.84
C TYR A 522 -23.05 -19.96 3.05
N ASN A 523 -22.52 -18.79 2.68
CA ASN A 523 -23.24 -17.51 2.64
C ASN A 523 -23.34 -16.93 1.23
N GLY A 524 -22.83 -17.66 0.25
CA GLY A 524 -22.64 -17.22 -1.11
C GLY A 524 -23.90 -17.27 -1.96
N THR A 525 -23.71 -16.96 -3.23
CA THR A 525 -24.79 -16.94 -4.24
C THR A 525 -24.82 -18.20 -5.11
N ALA A 526 -23.70 -18.93 -5.21
CA ALA A 526 -23.60 -20.12 -6.05
C ALA A 526 -22.63 -21.19 -5.50
N ILE A 527 -23.08 -22.45 -5.52
CA ILE A 527 -22.27 -23.66 -5.32
C ILE A 527 -22.47 -24.58 -6.53
N ASN A 528 -21.38 -25.03 -7.15
CA ASN A 528 -21.40 -26.03 -8.22
C ASN A 528 -20.58 -27.25 -7.79
N ASN A 529 -21.23 -28.34 -7.40
CA ASN A 529 -20.54 -29.53 -6.92
C ASN A 529 -19.99 -30.43 -8.04
N ASN A 530 -20.50 -30.31 -9.28
CA ASN A 530 -19.99 -30.99 -10.48
C ASN A 530 -19.73 -32.51 -10.30
N GLY A 531 -20.63 -33.21 -9.62
CA GLY A 531 -20.53 -34.62 -9.32
C GLY A 531 -19.37 -34.98 -8.39
N LYS A 532 -18.87 -34.03 -7.60
CA LYS A 532 -17.79 -34.23 -6.63
C LYS A 532 -18.30 -34.27 -5.21
N ALA A 533 -17.46 -34.83 -4.35
CA ALA A 533 -17.77 -35.04 -2.95
C ALA A 533 -17.19 -33.97 -2.03
N VAL A 534 -17.92 -33.75 -0.94
CA VAL A 534 -17.40 -33.07 0.26
C VAL A 534 -17.25 -34.11 1.37
N PHE A 535 -16.00 -34.33 1.75
CA PHE A 535 -15.60 -35.21 2.84
C PHE A 535 -15.41 -34.40 4.14
N PHE A 536 -16.06 -34.84 5.20
CA PHE A 536 -15.80 -34.39 6.56
C PHE A 536 -14.89 -35.41 7.25
N VAL A 537 -13.69 -34.99 7.65
CA VAL A 537 -12.60 -35.94 7.96
C VAL A 537 -11.93 -35.78 9.34
N ASN A 538 -12.33 -34.80 10.16
CA ASN A 538 -11.69 -34.58 11.48
C ASN A 538 -12.32 -35.47 12.56
N ASN A 539 -11.50 -36.24 13.27
CA ASN A 539 -11.98 -37.25 14.21
C ASN A 539 -12.33 -36.72 15.62
N ALA A 540 -11.93 -35.51 16.01
CA ALA A 540 -12.08 -35.01 17.38
C ALA A 540 -13.17 -33.92 17.54
N ALA A 541 -13.30 -33.03 16.56
CA ALA A 541 -14.22 -31.90 16.65
C ALA A 541 -15.58 -32.18 15.99
N ILE A 542 -16.60 -31.48 16.48
CA ILE A 542 -17.88 -31.36 15.76
C ILE A 542 -17.65 -30.46 14.56
N GLN A 543 -17.94 -30.97 13.38
CA GLN A 543 -17.92 -30.19 12.14
C GLN A 543 -19.36 -29.81 11.80
N THR A 544 -19.61 -28.51 11.61
CA THR A 544 -20.95 -28.00 11.36
C THR A 544 -21.13 -27.64 9.88
N ILE A 545 -22.30 -27.94 9.34
CA ILE A 545 -22.77 -27.46 8.04
C ILE A 545 -23.73 -26.30 8.29
N ASN A 546 -23.31 -25.10 7.87
CA ASN A 546 -24.06 -23.86 8.00
C ASN A 546 -24.41 -23.31 6.60
N ALA A 547 -25.65 -22.89 6.40
CA ALA A 547 -26.03 -22.08 5.24
C ALA A 547 -26.92 -20.91 5.67
N SER A 548 -26.49 -19.67 5.43
CA SER A 548 -27.32 -18.50 5.75
C SER A 548 -28.54 -18.34 4.83
N GLY A 549 -28.47 -18.89 3.62
CA GLY A 549 -29.61 -19.01 2.70
C GLY A 549 -30.59 -20.14 3.05
N GLY A 550 -30.42 -20.80 4.20
CA GLY A 550 -31.33 -21.84 4.69
C GLY A 550 -31.09 -23.24 4.13
N THR A 551 -30.31 -23.41 3.05
CA THR A 551 -30.00 -24.73 2.48
C THR A 551 -28.56 -24.84 1.98
N ALA A 552 -27.89 -25.94 2.33
CA ALA A 552 -26.63 -26.37 1.74
C ALA A 552 -26.86 -27.50 0.72
N PHE A 553 -26.17 -27.45 -0.42
CA PHE A 553 -26.30 -28.42 -1.50
C PHE A 553 -25.04 -29.25 -1.66
N PHE A 554 -25.19 -30.57 -1.81
CA PHE A 554 -24.10 -31.50 -2.12
C PHE A 554 -24.52 -32.44 -3.24
N ASP A 555 -23.56 -32.86 -4.07
CA ASP A 555 -23.78 -34.00 -4.96
C ASP A 555 -23.46 -35.31 -4.25
N TYR A 556 -22.35 -35.34 -3.51
CA TYR A 556 -21.97 -36.44 -2.64
C TYR A 556 -21.55 -35.89 -1.27
N LEU A 557 -22.23 -36.33 -0.21
CA LEU A 557 -21.88 -35.97 1.18
C LEU A 557 -21.25 -37.17 1.87
N ILE A 558 -20.01 -36.99 2.35
CA ILE A 558 -19.25 -38.09 2.93
C ILE A 558 -18.82 -37.74 4.35
N ILE A 559 -19.29 -38.54 5.30
CA ILE A 559 -18.90 -38.48 6.71
C ILE A 559 -17.83 -39.53 6.90
N ASN A 560 -16.55 -39.15 6.77
CA ASN A 560 -15.41 -40.05 6.86
C ASN A 560 -14.65 -39.82 8.16
N LYS A 561 -15.24 -40.24 9.28
CA LYS A 561 -14.74 -39.92 10.61
C LYS A 561 -14.67 -41.19 11.46
N THR A 562 -13.52 -41.46 12.07
CA THR A 562 -13.39 -42.57 13.02
C THR A 562 -14.15 -42.34 14.31
N THR A 563 -14.30 -41.07 14.71
CA THR A 563 -15.02 -40.61 15.90
C THR A 563 -15.59 -39.21 15.65
N GLY A 564 -16.45 -38.72 16.55
CA GLY A 564 -17.00 -37.37 16.49
C GLY A 564 -18.23 -37.24 15.59
N THR A 565 -18.62 -35.98 15.33
CA THR A 565 -19.94 -35.67 14.74
C THR A 565 -19.81 -34.68 13.58
N VAL A 566 -20.65 -34.86 12.56
CA VAL A 566 -21.03 -33.80 11.63
C VAL A 566 -22.44 -33.37 11.98
N ARG A 567 -22.66 -32.07 12.13
CA ARG A 567 -23.93 -31.50 12.58
C ARG A 567 -24.49 -30.52 11.56
N ILE A 568 -25.78 -30.62 11.27
CA ILE A 568 -26.49 -29.59 10.51
C ILE A 568 -26.86 -28.43 11.46
N SER A 569 -26.64 -27.19 11.05
CA SER A 569 -26.83 -26.05 11.94
C SER A 569 -28.30 -25.73 12.21
N SER A 570 -28.65 -25.57 13.49
CA SER A 570 -29.97 -25.07 13.91
C SER A 570 -30.02 -23.54 13.94
N SER A 571 -28.87 -22.86 13.96
CA SER A 571 -28.72 -21.41 13.93
C SER A 571 -27.41 -21.01 13.23
N PRO A 572 -27.45 -20.46 12.00
CA PRO A 572 -28.66 -20.23 11.20
C PRO A 572 -29.36 -21.56 10.86
N ALA A 573 -30.69 -21.54 10.80
CA ALA A 573 -31.46 -22.73 10.42
C ALA A 573 -31.02 -23.18 9.03
N THR A 574 -30.42 -24.37 8.96
CA THR A 574 -29.83 -24.92 7.74
C THR A 574 -30.47 -26.26 7.45
N ASP A 575 -30.97 -26.46 6.24
CA ASP A 575 -31.27 -27.78 5.71
C ASP A 575 -30.16 -28.22 4.75
N VAL A 576 -30.07 -29.52 4.48
CA VAL A 576 -29.13 -30.08 3.51
C VAL A 576 -29.90 -30.79 2.41
N THR A 577 -29.51 -30.60 1.16
CA THR A 577 -30.15 -31.23 0.00
C THR A 577 -29.11 -31.94 -0.88
N ILE A 578 -29.44 -33.17 -1.27
CA ILE A 578 -28.68 -33.99 -2.22
C ILE A 578 -29.60 -34.39 -3.36
N ASN A 579 -29.25 -33.99 -4.59
CA ASN A 579 -30.04 -34.24 -5.80
C ASN A 579 -29.43 -35.30 -6.72
N THR A 580 -28.22 -35.79 -6.43
CA THR A 580 -27.61 -36.86 -7.20
C THR A 580 -28.45 -38.14 -7.11
N ASN A 581 -28.58 -38.85 -8.23
CA ASN A 581 -29.47 -39.99 -8.38
C ASN A 581 -28.72 -41.31 -8.66
N SER A 582 -27.39 -41.31 -8.61
CA SER A 582 -26.55 -42.47 -8.91
C SER A 582 -25.32 -42.53 -8.02
N GLY A 583 -24.79 -43.75 -7.83
CA GLY A 583 -23.68 -44.01 -6.92
C GLY A 583 -24.07 -43.90 -5.44
N ASN A 584 -23.10 -43.68 -4.57
CA ASN A 584 -23.29 -43.60 -3.13
C ASN A 584 -23.42 -42.14 -2.69
N VAL A 585 -24.64 -41.61 -2.69
CA VAL A 585 -24.96 -40.17 -2.57
C VAL A 585 -24.73 -39.62 -1.15
N LEU A 586 -24.97 -40.45 -0.15
CA LEU A 586 -24.62 -40.20 1.25
C LEU A 586 -23.75 -41.37 1.73
N GLN A 587 -22.58 -41.08 2.29
CA GLN A 587 -21.65 -42.10 2.77
C GLN A 587 -21.31 -41.84 4.24
N LEU A 588 -21.42 -42.88 5.07
CA LEU A 588 -20.99 -42.84 6.46
C LEU A 588 -19.95 -43.93 6.68
N PHE A 589 -18.71 -43.51 6.84
CA PHE A 589 -17.56 -44.38 7.11
C PHE A 589 -17.14 -44.24 8.57
N ASP A 590 -16.58 -45.33 9.10
CA ASP A 590 -16.08 -45.40 10.48
C ASP A 590 -17.09 -44.91 11.54
N ALA A 591 -16.76 -44.75 12.82
CA ALA A 591 -17.79 -44.56 13.86
C ALA A 591 -18.39 -43.13 13.94
N GLY A 592 -18.21 -42.30 12.91
CA GLY A 592 -18.73 -40.93 12.84
C GLY A 592 -20.25 -40.86 12.86
N THR A 593 -20.79 -39.88 13.59
CA THR A 593 -22.24 -39.61 13.66
C THR A 593 -22.63 -38.44 12.76
N LEU A 594 -23.76 -38.54 12.07
CA LEU A 594 -24.46 -37.41 11.46
C LEU A 594 -25.61 -36.97 12.37
N ASP A 595 -25.55 -35.74 12.87
CA ASP A 595 -26.57 -35.14 13.72
C ASP A 595 -27.40 -34.11 12.93
N LEU A 596 -28.67 -34.44 12.72
CA LEU A 596 -29.64 -33.59 12.03
C LEU A 596 -30.01 -32.36 12.85
N ASN A 597 -29.85 -32.40 14.18
CA ASN A 597 -29.99 -31.25 15.07
C ASN A 597 -31.27 -30.42 14.81
N GLY A 598 -32.40 -31.11 14.65
CA GLY A 598 -33.71 -30.49 14.44
C GLY A 598 -33.95 -30.00 13.02
N ARG A 599 -33.06 -30.29 12.06
CA ARG A 599 -33.11 -29.84 10.65
C ARG A 599 -33.33 -30.99 9.67
N SER A 600 -33.54 -30.67 8.39
CA SER A 600 -33.81 -31.64 7.34
C SER A 600 -32.56 -31.97 6.51
N LEU A 601 -32.36 -33.26 6.24
CA LEU A 601 -31.55 -33.77 5.15
C LEU A 601 -32.49 -34.35 4.08
N ASN A 602 -32.48 -33.78 2.88
CA ASN A 602 -33.33 -34.16 1.76
C ASN A 602 -32.54 -34.99 0.76
N LEU A 603 -32.96 -36.23 0.52
CA LEU A 603 -32.45 -37.10 -0.53
C LEU A 603 -33.47 -37.17 -1.65
N ASN A 604 -33.23 -36.41 -2.72
CA ASN A 604 -34.14 -36.26 -3.86
C ASN A 604 -33.79 -37.24 -4.99
N ASN A 605 -34.67 -37.28 -6.01
CA ASN A 605 -34.57 -38.04 -7.27
C ASN A 605 -34.46 -39.56 -7.09
N ASP A 606 -34.96 -40.38 -8.02
CA ASP A 606 -34.90 -41.84 -7.88
C ASP A 606 -33.50 -42.39 -8.14
N GLY A 607 -33.03 -43.30 -7.29
CA GLY A 607 -31.71 -43.94 -7.40
C GLY A 607 -30.66 -43.38 -6.42
N GLY A 608 -29.48 -44.00 -6.40
CA GLY A 608 -28.41 -43.69 -5.47
C GLY A 608 -28.56 -44.35 -4.09
N ASN A 609 -27.43 -44.55 -3.41
CA ASN A 609 -27.37 -45.30 -2.15
C ASN A 609 -27.05 -44.40 -0.95
N ILE A 610 -27.61 -44.76 0.21
CA ILE A 610 -27.01 -44.42 1.51
C ILE A 610 -26.02 -45.55 1.82
N TYR A 611 -24.74 -45.25 1.72
CA TYR A 611 -23.69 -46.24 1.88
C TYR A 611 -23.07 -46.17 3.27
N VAL A 612 -22.97 -47.32 3.94
CA VAL A 612 -22.36 -47.45 5.26
C VAL A 612 -21.23 -48.48 5.20
N SER A 613 -20.12 -48.26 5.90
CA SER A 613 -19.05 -49.26 5.97
C SER A 613 -18.34 -49.29 7.32
N GLY A 614 -17.95 -50.50 7.76
CA GLY A 614 -17.25 -50.78 9.02
C GLY A 614 -18.21 -51.33 10.10
N GLY A 615 -18.39 -50.64 11.22
CA GLY A 615 -19.39 -50.96 12.25
C GLY A 615 -20.73 -50.22 12.07
N THR A 616 -21.51 -50.09 13.15
CA THR A 616 -22.76 -49.31 13.15
C THR A 616 -22.49 -47.83 12.89
N ARG A 617 -23.24 -47.22 11.98
CA ARG A 617 -23.20 -45.80 11.61
C ARG A 617 -24.46 -45.12 12.07
N THR A 618 -24.34 -43.94 12.63
CA THR A 618 -25.46 -43.31 13.33
C THR A 618 -25.92 -42.04 12.62
N ILE A 619 -27.21 -41.98 12.33
CA ILE A 619 -27.93 -40.73 12.08
C ILE A 619 -28.82 -40.44 13.29
N THR A 620 -28.65 -39.27 13.89
CA THR A 620 -29.40 -38.86 15.08
C THR A 620 -30.00 -37.47 14.87
N SER A 621 -30.86 -37.07 15.80
CA SER A 621 -31.22 -35.67 15.97
C SER A 621 -31.18 -35.31 17.44
N SER A 622 -30.23 -34.44 17.79
CA SER A 622 -30.05 -33.93 19.16
C SER A 622 -31.13 -32.92 19.56
N VAL A 623 -31.81 -32.30 18.59
CA VAL A 623 -32.97 -31.43 18.78
C VAL A 623 -34.17 -32.04 18.08
N SER A 624 -35.36 -31.95 18.68
CA SER A 624 -36.59 -32.49 18.07
C SER A 624 -36.87 -31.88 16.70
N GLY A 625 -37.50 -32.67 15.81
CA GLY A 625 -37.89 -32.25 14.47
C GLY A 625 -36.85 -32.48 13.39
N GLY A 626 -35.72 -33.13 13.69
CA GLY A 626 -34.72 -33.48 12.68
C GLY A 626 -35.21 -34.60 11.77
N LYS A 627 -35.07 -34.40 10.46
CA LYS A 627 -35.69 -35.25 9.43
C LYS A 627 -34.68 -35.72 8.39
N LEU A 628 -34.71 -37.01 8.06
CA LEU A 628 -34.18 -37.52 6.80
C LEU A 628 -35.37 -37.73 5.86
N ASN A 629 -35.47 -36.94 4.80
CA ASN A 629 -36.55 -37.05 3.83
C ASN A 629 -36.09 -37.89 2.63
N ILE A 630 -36.74 -39.03 2.41
CA ILE A 630 -36.56 -39.89 1.25
C ILE A 630 -37.61 -39.47 0.20
N ASN A 631 -37.22 -38.55 -0.68
CA ASN A 631 -38.10 -37.99 -1.71
C ASN A 631 -38.01 -38.73 -3.04
N GLY A 632 -36.91 -39.42 -3.29
CA GLY A 632 -36.77 -40.37 -4.39
C GLY A 632 -36.37 -41.74 -3.87
N TYR A 633 -36.54 -42.79 -4.67
CA TYR A 633 -36.14 -44.15 -4.31
C TYR A 633 -34.68 -44.20 -3.83
N LYS A 634 -34.44 -44.77 -2.65
CA LYS A 634 -33.09 -44.94 -2.07
C LYS A 634 -32.90 -46.34 -1.49
N THR A 635 -31.66 -46.82 -1.53
CA THR A 635 -31.27 -48.10 -0.93
C THR A 635 -30.14 -47.90 0.07
N VAL A 636 -30.21 -48.57 1.22
CA VAL A 636 -29.07 -48.69 2.13
C VAL A 636 -28.17 -49.82 1.65
N ALA A 637 -26.90 -49.51 1.43
CA ALA A 637 -25.91 -50.47 0.93
C ALA A 637 -24.64 -50.43 1.79
N ASN A 638 -23.86 -51.51 1.74
CA ASN A 638 -22.55 -51.61 2.39
C ASN A 638 -21.60 -52.47 1.55
N ASN A 639 -20.34 -52.60 2.01
CA ASN A 639 -19.47 -53.67 1.52
C ASN A 639 -19.85 -54.98 2.25
N ALA A 640 -19.87 -56.10 1.53
CA ALA A 640 -20.46 -57.33 2.02
C ALA A 640 -19.99 -57.72 3.43
N GLY A 641 -20.92 -57.71 4.40
CA GLY A 641 -20.71 -58.16 5.78
C GLY A 641 -20.15 -57.11 6.76
N VAL A 642 -19.92 -55.86 6.35
CA VAL A 642 -19.41 -54.79 7.22
C VAL A 642 -20.18 -53.48 7.05
N GLY A 643 -20.76 -52.99 8.14
CA GLY A 643 -21.44 -51.69 8.23
C GLY A 643 -22.94 -51.85 8.33
N SER A 644 -23.56 -51.14 9.28
CA SER A 644 -25.01 -51.04 9.42
C SER A 644 -25.40 -49.58 9.69
N LEU A 645 -26.64 -49.22 9.39
CA LEU A 645 -27.20 -47.89 9.63
C LEU A 645 -28.15 -47.93 10.82
N GLN A 646 -27.95 -47.04 11.77
CA GLN A 646 -28.80 -46.84 12.92
C GLN A 646 -29.38 -45.43 12.93
N PHE A 647 -30.71 -45.33 13.00
CA PHE A 647 -31.41 -44.11 13.36
C PHE A 647 -31.68 -44.10 14.86
N THR A 648 -31.38 -42.98 15.52
CA THR A 648 -31.57 -42.86 16.97
C THR A 648 -31.91 -41.42 17.39
N GLY A 649 -32.02 -41.18 18.70
CA GLY A 649 -32.42 -39.88 19.23
C GLY A 649 -33.85 -39.54 18.79
N SER A 650 -34.08 -38.28 18.42
CA SER A 650 -35.38 -37.81 17.90
C SER A 650 -35.45 -37.75 16.38
N ALA A 651 -34.57 -38.48 15.67
CA ALA A 651 -34.54 -38.47 14.21
C ALA A 651 -35.79 -39.11 13.60
N THR A 652 -36.38 -38.44 12.62
CA THR A 652 -37.50 -38.95 11.83
C THR A 652 -37.05 -39.26 10.41
N VAL A 653 -37.31 -40.46 9.91
CA VAL A 653 -37.15 -40.82 8.50
C VAL A 653 -38.51 -40.72 7.83
N ASN A 654 -38.67 -39.73 6.95
CA ASN A 654 -39.90 -39.53 6.19
C ASN A 654 -39.79 -40.23 4.83
N LEU A 655 -40.69 -41.18 4.59
CA LEU A 655 -40.83 -41.83 3.29
C LEU A 655 -41.86 -41.07 2.47
N ASN A 656 -41.40 -40.32 1.48
CA ASN A 656 -42.24 -39.74 0.43
C ASN A 656 -42.17 -40.56 -0.88
N ASN A 657 -41.28 -41.55 -0.92
CA ASN A 657 -41.08 -42.51 -2.00
C ASN A 657 -40.51 -43.83 -1.40
N GLY A 658 -40.17 -44.80 -2.24
CA GLY A 658 -39.68 -46.11 -1.82
C GLY A 658 -38.32 -46.05 -1.11
N PHE A 659 -38.18 -46.81 -0.02
CA PHE A 659 -36.93 -46.94 0.72
C PHE A 659 -36.60 -48.41 0.95
N ASP A 660 -35.44 -48.85 0.48
CA ASP A 660 -34.92 -50.19 0.71
C ASP A 660 -33.93 -50.16 1.88
N CYS A 661 -34.31 -50.76 3.00
CA CYS A 661 -33.51 -50.79 4.24
C CYS A 661 -32.24 -51.64 4.16
N GLY A 662 -32.01 -52.32 3.02
CA GLY A 662 -30.79 -53.05 2.73
C GLY A 662 -30.67 -54.40 3.44
N VAL A 663 -30.01 -55.33 2.76
CA VAL A 663 -29.55 -56.60 3.32
C VAL A 663 -28.16 -56.91 2.76
N SER A 664 -27.26 -57.39 3.61
CA SER A 664 -25.97 -57.93 3.19
C SER A 664 -25.69 -59.21 3.97
N SER A 665 -25.29 -60.27 3.27
CA SER A 665 -24.97 -61.56 3.89
C SER A 665 -26.10 -62.05 4.80
N SER A 666 -27.35 -61.87 4.37
CA SER A 666 -28.59 -62.15 5.12
C SER A 666 -28.82 -61.32 6.39
N ILE A 667 -27.99 -60.30 6.64
CA ILE A 667 -28.13 -59.38 7.78
C ILE A 667 -28.77 -58.09 7.29
N ARG A 668 -29.82 -57.64 7.98
CA ARG A 668 -30.51 -56.36 7.68
C ARG A 668 -29.64 -55.18 8.09
N LEU A 669 -29.63 -54.15 7.26
CA LEU A 669 -28.69 -53.04 7.44
C LEU A 669 -29.26 -51.89 8.26
N THR A 670 -30.58 -51.66 8.24
CA THR A 670 -31.18 -50.47 8.86
C THR A 670 -31.91 -50.80 10.16
N THR A 671 -31.52 -50.12 11.24
CA THR A 671 -32.12 -50.25 12.57
C THR A 671 -32.64 -48.91 13.07
N PHE A 672 -33.87 -48.88 13.59
CA PHE A 672 -34.44 -47.74 14.32
C PHE A 672 -34.35 -48.02 15.82
N THR A 673 -33.75 -47.13 16.61
CA THR A 673 -33.65 -47.25 18.08
C THR A 673 -33.94 -45.92 18.76
N GLY A 674 -34.01 -45.91 20.10
CA GLY A 674 -34.39 -44.71 20.84
C GLY A 674 -35.75 -44.19 20.39
N ALA A 675 -36.00 -42.89 20.57
CA ALA A 675 -37.24 -42.23 20.14
C ALA A 675 -37.28 -41.91 18.64
N SER A 676 -36.56 -42.66 17.80
CA SER A 676 -36.56 -42.44 16.36
C SER A 676 -37.86 -42.91 15.71
N ILE A 677 -38.21 -42.26 14.62
CA ILE A 677 -39.47 -42.46 13.91
C ILE A 677 -39.19 -42.88 12.48
N LEU A 678 -39.87 -43.95 12.02
CA LEU A 678 -40.08 -44.19 10.59
C LEU A 678 -41.50 -43.71 10.25
N GLN A 679 -41.63 -42.72 9.38
CA GLN A 679 -42.91 -42.15 8.99
C GLN A 679 -43.19 -42.43 7.51
N VAL A 680 -44.32 -43.06 7.22
CA VAL A 680 -44.79 -43.36 5.87
C VAL A 680 -45.78 -42.27 5.44
N ASN A 681 -45.36 -41.39 4.53
CA ASN A 681 -46.24 -40.36 3.96
C ASN A 681 -46.93 -40.88 2.69
N ALA A 682 -47.79 -40.05 2.09
CA ALA A 682 -48.41 -40.36 0.81
C ALA A 682 -47.34 -40.69 -0.26
N GLY A 683 -47.46 -41.87 -0.89
CA GLY A 683 -46.52 -42.36 -1.89
C GLY A 683 -45.26 -43.04 -1.33
N GLY A 684 -45.00 -42.97 -0.02
CA GLY A 684 -43.90 -43.67 0.63
C GLY A 684 -44.19 -45.15 0.87
N TYR A 685 -43.16 -45.99 0.83
CA TYR A 685 -43.24 -47.41 1.15
C TYR A 685 -41.85 -48.00 1.45
N ILE A 686 -41.79 -49.15 2.13
CA ILE A 686 -40.57 -49.93 2.25
C ILE A 686 -40.47 -50.92 1.08
N ASN A 687 -39.32 -50.93 0.39
CA ASN A 687 -39.07 -51.76 -0.78
C ASN A 687 -38.08 -52.90 -0.47
N ASN A 688 -38.38 -54.13 -0.91
CA ASN A 688 -37.57 -55.36 -0.81
C ASN A 688 -37.13 -55.82 0.60
N ASN A 689 -36.56 -54.94 1.41
CA ASN A 689 -35.90 -55.26 2.66
C ASN A 689 -36.48 -54.41 3.79
N SER A 690 -36.93 -55.09 4.85
CA SER A 690 -37.57 -54.46 6.00
C SER A 690 -36.58 -53.90 7.03
N PRO A 691 -36.98 -52.89 7.81
CA PRO A 691 -36.17 -52.38 8.93
C PRO A 691 -36.14 -53.34 10.14
N ILE A 692 -35.22 -53.06 11.07
CA ILE A 692 -35.23 -53.56 12.45
C ILE A 692 -35.72 -52.45 13.38
N TYR A 693 -36.63 -52.77 14.30
CA TYR A 693 -37.09 -51.83 15.34
C TYR A 693 -36.54 -52.20 16.72
N GLY A 694 -36.05 -51.20 17.44
CA GLY A 694 -35.72 -51.28 18.85
C GLY A 694 -36.90 -50.91 19.73
N ALA A 695 -36.81 -51.24 21.02
CA ALA A 695 -37.90 -51.16 22.01
C ALA A 695 -38.52 -49.76 22.23
N ALA A 696 -37.90 -48.68 21.75
CA ALA A 696 -38.39 -47.30 21.91
C ALA A 696 -38.81 -46.63 20.59
N SER A 697 -38.59 -47.29 19.44
CA SER A 697 -38.81 -46.69 18.12
C SER A 697 -40.27 -46.75 17.68
N THR A 698 -40.69 -45.80 16.85
CA THR A 698 -42.08 -45.66 16.40
C THR A 698 -42.21 -45.76 14.89
N LEU A 699 -43.20 -46.51 14.41
CA LEU A 699 -43.69 -46.47 13.04
C LEU A 699 -44.93 -45.56 12.99
N VAL A 700 -44.94 -44.57 12.10
CA VAL A 700 -46.04 -43.61 11.92
C VAL A 700 -46.60 -43.75 10.51
N TYR A 701 -47.91 -43.91 10.38
CA TYR A 701 -48.61 -43.75 9.11
C TYR A 701 -49.15 -42.33 9.00
N ASN A 702 -48.70 -41.61 7.98
CA ASN A 702 -49.17 -40.26 7.65
C ASN A 702 -49.50 -40.20 6.16
N SER A 703 -50.14 -41.26 5.65
CA SER A 703 -50.46 -41.47 4.24
C SER A 703 -51.60 -40.59 3.72
N GLY A 704 -52.36 -39.95 4.62
CA GLY A 704 -53.54 -39.16 4.26
C GLY A 704 -54.75 -39.98 3.79
N GLY A 705 -54.69 -41.31 3.91
CA GLY A 705 -55.74 -42.25 3.50
C GLY A 705 -55.40 -43.69 3.89
N THR A 706 -56.22 -44.65 3.47
CA THR A 706 -55.97 -46.07 3.74
C THR A 706 -54.63 -46.50 3.14
N TYR A 707 -53.75 -47.02 3.99
CA TYR A 707 -52.45 -47.58 3.59
C TYR A 707 -52.47 -49.10 3.76
N GLY A 708 -52.02 -49.82 2.73
CA GLY A 708 -51.85 -51.27 2.80
C GLY A 708 -50.53 -51.60 3.45
N ALA A 709 -50.56 -52.15 4.67
CA ALA A 709 -49.35 -52.55 5.36
C ALA A 709 -48.56 -53.59 4.54
N GLY A 710 -47.24 -53.41 4.46
CA GLY A 710 -46.31 -54.19 3.67
C GLY A 710 -45.03 -54.51 4.43
N LEU A 711 -43.87 -54.34 3.79
CA LEU A 711 -42.57 -54.72 4.36
C LEU A 711 -42.10 -53.83 5.51
N GLU A 712 -42.77 -52.70 5.77
CA GLU A 712 -42.45 -51.87 6.92
C GLU A 712 -42.73 -52.58 8.25
N TRP A 713 -43.68 -53.53 8.32
CA TRP A 713 -43.82 -54.42 9.48
C TRP A 713 -44.61 -55.70 9.16
N ALA A 714 -44.35 -56.78 9.92
CA ALA A 714 -45.09 -58.03 9.84
C ALA A 714 -46.00 -58.21 11.06
N GLY A 715 -47.22 -58.68 10.83
CA GLY A 715 -48.16 -59.01 11.90
C GLY A 715 -47.74 -60.26 12.70
N ASN A 716 -48.27 -60.39 13.92
CA ASN A 716 -48.26 -61.59 14.78
C ASN A 716 -47.01 -61.89 15.63
N ALA A 717 -46.18 -60.88 15.96
CA ALA A 717 -45.11 -61.03 16.94
C ALA A 717 -45.34 -60.15 18.18
N VAL A 718 -44.91 -60.64 19.36
CA VAL A 718 -45.22 -60.05 20.68
C VAL A 718 -44.09 -59.19 21.27
N SER A 719 -42.95 -59.06 20.59
CA SER A 719 -41.81 -58.26 21.05
C SER A 719 -41.11 -57.53 19.89
N ALA A 720 -40.66 -56.30 20.17
CA ALA A 720 -40.02 -55.43 19.18
C ALA A 720 -38.74 -56.06 18.60
N GLY A 721 -38.51 -55.86 17.31
CA GLY A 721 -37.37 -56.43 16.61
C GLY A 721 -37.48 -56.35 15.09
N TYR A 722 -36.98 -57.38 14.42
CA TYR A 722 -37.07 -57.50 12.97
C TYR A 722 -38.53 -57.52 12.52
N GLN A 723 -38.94 -56.54 11.69
CA GLN A 723 -40.32 -56.36 11.22
C GLN A 723 -41.39 -56.08 12.30
N VAL A 724 -41.01 -55.81 13.56
CA VAL A 724 -41.99 -55.63 14.66
C VAL A 724 -41.76 -54.29 15.35
N PRO A 725 -42.51 -53.24 15.01
CA PRO A 725 -42.38 -51.94 15.66
C PRO A 725 -42.78 -52.01 17.13
N ALA A 726 -42.09 -51.24 17.97
CA ALA A 726 -42.43 -51.13 19.39
C ALA A 726 -43.69 -50.28 19.60
N TYR A 727 -43.84 -49.24 18.80
CA TYR A 727 -44.99 -48.36 18.78
C TYR A 727 -45.45 -48.12 17.35
N VAL A 728 -46.78 -48.13 17.15
CA VAL A 728 -47.41 -47.77 15.87
C VAL A 728 -48.37 -46.61 16.13
N THR A 729 -48.27 -45.57 15.31
CA THR A 729 -49.21 -44.44 15.28
C THR A 729 -49.83 -44.36 13.88
N ILE A 730 -51.12 -44.07 13.81
CA ILE A 730 -51.91 -43.97 12.57
C ILE A 730 -52.55 -42.58 12.51
#